data_AF-A0A945V6J1-F1
#
_entry.id   AF-A0A945V6J1-F1
#
_cell.length_a   1.000
_cell.length_b   1.000
_cell.length_c   1.000
_cell.angle_alpha   90.00
_cell.angle_beta   90.00
_cell.angle_gamma   90.00
#
_symmetry.space_group_name_H-M   'P 1'
#
loop_
_entity.id
_entity.type
_entity.pdbx_description
1 polymer ?
#
loop_
_entity_poly.entity_id
_entity_poly.type
_entity_poly.pdbx_seq_one_letter_code
_entity_poly.pdbx_strand_id
1 'polypeptide(L)'
;RAALLLQGRLPTDAERKAVVSDATLRTALRNMMQGAAFREFVVTGVNDRLLLEAADEPVNIALANFVHIHNKRVEYNIDEAKRQLGYKLYNDLNWASFRAAGELIAYVIENDKPYTEILTADYMMMNPFLNYWMEGSATFAETDGREVFKPSRIEGYYYPDALEIVNYRPSNSNSTYKVVGQPLADYPHSGILTDFGFLSRYPTTATNRNRARARWVFYHFLGIDIEKSSQRPTDEAALTDRNNPTMNNPNCTVCHALLDPVAGAFQNWGDFNFYRNNGGDVLDRFYKYPEDGTNSPYQQGDLWYRDMRAPGLFDKQISERDYTLRELAELIVEEPGFLSASAQFWWPSVFGKPLLDKPAVESDQGYQAKYAAYQAQQDSIDEFVAALDTRLSAKDMLVEMLMSPWFSGEKISSYTFNAAQYEAEFGSKQLLDPEQLAKKTRAITGVAWRGRLRPSGIFESGYENFDVLLGGIDSSAVTTRATELTPTMTTILMTHATETACPAVVRQFAKPIEERSLFFYVEETMQPLVLESRAYTLASETREDWNIISLSKPISPGDKTFSLKFLNRYCDYDGVSCIEQRTLFLKSLTISSPSGLTTKVQAADPRIRVIGRYCSVDWQGDMRFGDSCTVEVDLSVSETGNYTLGAELSAEIPALKGGLAEVSLSINENTDVLSADTPNSKAIRNQIVELFDQLHGKRYTTSSTNVTQVYEIFNAALMKGPSAHSGIFHQCNLWNDGLFHDENLTQKEIATFRTVQPNNDWYSDDWEVRRVFDHEFMADPFYSKYAWTAVMMYMLSHYDYLHE
;
A
#
# COMPACT_ATOMS: atom_id res chain seq x y z
N ARG A 1 -8.95 -0.84 12.11
CA ARG A 1 -9.45 -1.81 11.11
C ARG A 1 -10.28 -1.22 9.95
N ALA A 2 -11.60 -1.01 10.04
CA ALA A 2 -12.42 -0.67 8.84
C ALA A 2 -11.96 0.56 8.05
N ALA A 3 -11.59 1.66 8.72
CA ALA A 3 -11.05 2.85 8.05
C ALA A 3 -9.73 2.56 7.31
N LEU A 4 -8.89 1.66 7.83
CA LEU A 4 -7.67 1.27 7.13
C LEU A 4 -7.98 0.42 5.90
N LEU A 5 -8.88 -0.57 6.04
CA LEU A 5 -9.30 -1.44 4.94
C LEU A 5 -9.96 -0.65 3.80
N LEU A 6 -10.96 0.18 4.12
CA LEU A 6 -11.78 0.87 3.13
C LEU A 6 -11.20 2.20 2.65
N GLN A 7 -10.38 2.86 3.48
CA GLN A 7 -9.91 4.23 3.21
C GLN A 7 -8.38 4.37 3.28
N GLY A 8 -7.63 3.33 3.65
CA GLY A 8 -6.17 3.39 3.73
C GLY A 8 -5.63 4.36 4.79
N ARG A 9 -6.43 4.71 5.79
CA ARG A 9 -6.07 5.69 6.83
C ARG A 9 -6.65 5.33 8.18
N LEU A 10 -6.13 5.96 9.23
CA LEU A 10 -6.78 5.93 10.54
C LEU A 10 -8.13 6.69 10.49
N PRO A 11 -9.10 6.32 11.34
CA PRO A 11 -10.33 7.09 11.47
C PRO A 11 -10.01 8.48 12.03
N THR A 12 -10.69 9.49 11.54
CA THR A 12 -10.60 10.87 12.05
C THR A 12 -11.22 10.96 13.44
N ASP A 13 -10.87 11.99 14.21
CA ASP A 13 -11.52 12.25 15.51
C ASP A 13 -13.02 12.47 15.39
N ALA A 14 -13.48 13.08 14.29
CA ALA A 14 -14.90 13.28 14.02
C ALA A 14 -15.60 11.94 13.79
N GLU A 15 -15.03 11.05 12.97
CA GLU A 15 -15.56 9.69 12.74
C GLU A 15 -15.58 8.88 14.05
N ARG A 16 -14.51 8.92 14.85
CA ARG A 16 -14.45 8.22 16.15
C ARG A 16 -15.53 8.72 17.10
N LYS A 17 -15.70 10.05 17.23
CA LYS A 17 -16.70 10.65 18.13
C LYS A 17 -18.14 10.45 17.66
N ALA A 18 -18.36 10.28 16.36
CA ALA A 18 -19.68 10.03 15.80
C ALA A 18 -20.21 8.63 16.10
N VAL A 19 -19.32 7.65 16.36
CA VAL A 19 -19.69 6.27 16.68
C VAL A 19 -19.98 6.13 18.17
N VAL A 20 -21.27 6.06 18.53
CA VAL A 20 -21.76 5.90 19.91
C VAL A 20 -22.68 4.69 20.10
N SER A 21 -22.97 3.98 19.01
CA SER A 21 -23.86 2.81 18.92
C SER A 21 -23.61 2.04 17.62
N ASP A 22 -24.08 0.81 17.54
CA ASP A 22 -24.02 -0.01 16.32
C ASP A 22 -24.72 0.66 15.12
N ALA A 23 -25.81 1.39 15.34
CA ALA A 23 -26.51 2.11 14.28
C ALA A 23 -25.66 3.25 13.69
N THR A 24 -24.98 4.00 14.56
CA THR A 24 -24.04 5.05 14.13
C THR A 24 -22.78 4.46 13.52
N LEU A 25 -22.34 3.27 13.95
CA LEU A 25 -21.21 2.56 13.34
C LEU A 25 -21.55 2.12 11.91
N ARG A 26 -22.71 1.49 11.69
CA ARG A 26 -23.17 1.13 10.33
C ARG A 26 -23.19 2.33 9.39
N THR A 27 -23.70 3.47 9.87
CA THR A 27 -23.71 4.73 9.11
C THR A 27 -22.29 5.20 8.79
N ALA A 28 -21.38 5.17 9.76
CA ALA A 28 -19.98 5.55 9.55
C ALA A 28 -19.26 4.62 8.56
N LEU A 29 -19.46 3.30 8.66
CA LEU A 29 -18.92 2.31 7.73
C LEU A 29 -19.43 2.53 6.30
N ARG A 30 -20.74 2.73 6.13
CA ARG A 30 -21.33 3.00 4.82
C ARG A 30 -20.78 4.29 4.19
N ASN A 31 -20.56 5.33 4.99
CA ASN A 31 -19.98 6.60 4.52
C ASN A 31 -18.52 6.49 4.06
N MET A 32 -17.80 5.43 4.49
CA MET A 32 -16.45 5.13 4.01
C MET A 32 -16.43 4.39 2.66
N MET A 33 -17.59 3.99 2.12
CA MET A 33 -17.67 3.22 0.87
C MET A 33 -17.77 4.13 -0.36
N GLN A 34 -16.84 5.07 -0.48
CA GLN A 34 -16.77 6.03 -1.59
C GLN A 34 -15.36 6.60 -1.76
N GLY A 35 -15.07 7.07 -2.98
CA GLY A 35 -13.84 7.76 -3.32
C GLY A 35 -12.71 6.81 -3.66
N ALA A 36 -11.58 7.38 -4.10
CA ALA A 36 -10.46 6.63 -4.69
C ALA A 36 -9.95 5.50 -3.77
N ALA A 37 -9.87 5.73 -2.46
CA ALA A 37 -9.36 4.71 -1.53
C ALA A 37 -10.28 3.48 -1.45
N PHE A 38 -11.60 3.69 -1.44
CA PHE A 38 -12.59 2.61 -1.43
C PHE A 38 -12.64 1.90 -2.79
N ARG A 39 -12.53 2.64 -3.88
CA ARG A 39 -12.41 2.07 -5.22
C ARG A 39 -11.23 1.11 -5.32
N GLU A 40 -10.05 1.48 -4.81
CA GLU A 40 -8.90 0.56 -4.79
C GLU A 40 -9.19 -0.70 -3.96
N PHE A 41 -9.85 -0.59 -2.81
CA PHE A 41 -10.28 -1.79 -2.06
C PHE A 41 -11.15 -2.73 -2.93
N VAL A 42 -12.10 -2.17 -3.69
CA VAL A 42 -12.95 -2.94 -4.58
C VAL A 42 -12.16 -3.55 -5.74
N VAL A 43 -11.36 -2.76 -6.47
CA VAL A 43 -10.60 -3.22 -7.64
C VAL A 43 -9.59 -4.30 -7.25
N THR A 44 -8.85 -4.11 -6.15
CA THR A 44 -7.92 -5.11 -5.62
C THR A 44 -8.66 -6.38 -5.21
N GLY A 45 -9.78 -6.27 -4.48
CA GLY A 45 -10.57 -7.45 -4.08
C GLY A 45 -11.13 -8.23 -5.27
N VAL A 46 -11.51 -7.53 -6.35
CA VAL A 46 -11.94 -8.16 -7.60
C VAL A 46 -10.78 -8.89 -8.27
N ASN A 47 -9.59 -8.29 -8.33
CA ASN A 47 -8.41 -8.95 -8.89
C ASN A 47 -7.97 -10.16 -8.06
N ASP A 48 -8.02 -10.08 -6.73
CA ASP A 48 -7.71 -11.22 -5.85
C ASP A 48 -8.60 -12.44 -6.15
N ARG A 49 -9.84 -12.21 -6.60
CA ARG A 49 -10.79 -13.26 -6.89
C ARG A 49 -10.77 -13.70 -8.36
N LEU A 50 -10.72 -12.75 -9.30
CA LEU A 50 -10.81 -13.01 -10.74
C LEU A 50 -9.45 -13.16 -11.42
N LEU A 51 -8.37 -12.72 -10.78
CA LEU A 51 -6.97 -12.83 -11.24
C LEU A 51 -6.72 -12.18 -12.60
N LEU A 52 -7.36 -11.04 -12.87
CA LEU A 52 -7.41 -10.40 -14.20
C LEU A 52 -6.09 -9.76 -14.62
N GLU A 53 -5.23 -9.37 -13.68
CA GLU A 53 -3.91 -8.78 -13.99
C GLU A 53 -2.94 -9.78 -14.65
N ALA A 54 -3.25 -11.08 -14.60
CA ALA A 54 -2.50 -12.12 -15.30
C ALA A 54 -3.11 -12.50 -16.67
N ALA A 55 -4.11 -11.76 -17.15
CA ALA A 55 -4.65 -11.95 -18.49
C ALA A 55 -3.55 -11.70 -19.54
N ASP A 56 -3.48 -12.55 -20.56
CA ASP A 56 -2.51 -12.45 -21.65
C ASP A 56 -3.15 -11.72 -22.84
N GLU A 57 -2.65 -10.53 -23.15
CA GLU A 57 -3.14 -9.66 -24.24
C GLU A 57 -4.69 -9.54 -24.27
N PRO A 58 -5.34 -8.86 -23.29
CA PRO A 58 -6.81 -8.72 -23.25
C PRO A 58 -7.41 -8.25 -24.57
N VAL A 59 -6.76 -7.28 -25.20
CA VAL A 59 -7.17 -6.70 -26.48
C VAL A 59 -6.08 -6.96 -27.51
N ASN A 60 -6.34 -7.89 -28.43
CA ASN A 60 -5.39 -8.24 -29.48
C ASN A 60 -5.37 -7.17 -30.59
N ILE A 61 -4.35 -6.31 -30.55
CA ILE A 61 -4.16 -5.21 -31.52
C ILE A 61 -3.39 -5.66 -32.79
N ALA A 62 -3.11 -6.95 -32.93
CA ALA A 62 -2.68 -7.52 -34.20
C ALA A 62 -3.85 -7.70 -35.19
N LEU A 63 -5.08 -7.78 -34.67
CA LEU A 63 -6.30 -7.78 -35.46
C LEU A 63 -6.77 -6.35 -35.78
N ALA A 64 -7.39 -6.18 -36.94
CA ALA A 64 -7.80 -4.87 -37.46
C ALA A 64 -9.19 -4.41 -36.98
N ASN A 65 -9.88 -5.19 -36.14
CA ASN A 65 -11.24 -4.87 -35.69
C ASN A 65 -11.32 -3.54 -34.93
N PHE A 66 -10.29 -3.22 -34.15
CA PHE A 66 -10.05 -1.88 -33.59
C PHE A 66 -9.03 -1.14 -34.47
N VAL A 67 -9.49 -0.65 -35.62
CA VAL A 67 -8.64 -0.20 -36.73
C VAL A 67 -7.67 0.92 -36.35
N HIS A 68 -8.08 1.86 -35.50
CA HIS A 68 -7.27 3.02 -35.14
C HIS A 68 -6.06 2.62 -34.28
N ILE A 69 -6.26 1.82 -33.23
CA ILE A 69 -5.15 1.35 -32.39
C ILE A 69 -4.29 0.33 -33.14
N HIS A 70 -4.88 -0.52 -33.98
CA HIS A 70 -4.14 -1.43 -34.85
C HIS A 70 -3.17 -0.65 -35.76
N ASN A 71 -3.67 0.30 -36.53
CA ASN A 71 -2.84 1.12 -37.42
C ASN A 71 -1.76 1.88 -36.66
N LYS A 72 -2.05 2.35 -35.43
CA LYS A 72 -1.06 3.03 -34.59
C LYS A 72 0.05 2.09 -34.13
N ARG A 73 -0.30 0.87 -33.73
CA ARG A 73 0.67 -0.19 -33.41
C ARG A 73 1.54 -0.52 -34.61
N VAL A 74 0.96 -0.59 -35.82
CA VAL A 74 1.75 -0.77 -37.05
C VAL A 74 2.75 0.37 -37.23
N GLU A 75 2.31 1.63 -37.11
CA GLU A 75 3.17 2.82 -37.23
C GLU A 75 4.39 2.75 -36.28
N TYR A 76 4.19 2.31 -35.05
CA TYR A 76 5.27 2.17 -34.07
C TYR A 76 6.17 0.96 -34.30
N ASN A 77 5.62 -0.15 -34.81
CA ASN A 77 6.38 -1.39 -35.01
C ASN A 77 7.30 -1.34 -36.23
N ILE A 78 6.96 -0.56 -37.27
CA ILE A 78 7.76 -0.47 -38.50
C ILE A 78 8.91 0.54 -38.41
N ASP A 79 8.91 1.37 -37.36
CA ASP A 79 9.91 2.43 -37.13
C ASP A 79 10.68 2.12 -35.84
N GLU A 80 11.93 1.69 -35.96
CA GLU A 80 12.76 1.32 -34.82
C GLU A 80 12.94 2.47 -33.82
N ALA A 81 12.92 3.72 -34.29
CA ALA A 81 13.00 4.91 -33.42
C ALA A 81 11.75 5.09 -32.54
N LYS A 82 10.62 4.45 -32.90
CA LYS A 82 9.35 4.52 -32.17
C LYS A 82 9.05 3.28 -31.34
N ARG A 83 9.95 2.31 -31.27
CA ARG A 83 9.74 1.04 -30.54
C ARG A 83 9.30 1.24 -29.09
N GLN A 84 9.84 2.24 -28.40
CA GLN A 84 9.44 2.58 -27.02
C GLN A 84 8.00 3.09 -26.91
N LEU A 85 7.50 3.79 -27.93
CA LEU A 85 6.09 4.21 -28.00
C LEU A 85 5.16 3.00 -28.21
N GLY A 86 5.62 1.98 -28.94
CA GLY A 86 4.92 0.71 -29.08
C GLY A 86 4.75 -0.02 -27.74
N TYR A 87 5.84 -0.14 -26.97
CA TYR A 87 5.77 -0.71 -25.61
C TYR A 87 4.85 0.09 -24.69
N LYS A 88 4.93 1.43 -24.74
CA LYS A 88 4.03 2.28 -23.97
C LYS A 88 2.56 2.06 -24.35
N LEU A 89 2.23 2.04 -25.64
CA LEU A 89 0.87 1.81 -26.14
C LEU A 89 0.30 0.47 -25.62
N TYR A 90 1.11 -0.58 -25.67
CA TYR A 90 0.74 -1.91 -25.16
C TYR A 90 0.51 -1.91 -23.65
N ASN A 91 1.42 -1.30 -22.89
CA ASN A 91 1.30 -1.23 -21.43
C ASN A 91 0.08 -0.42 -20.97
N ASP A 92 -0.18 0.74 -21.61
CA ASP A 92 -1.33 1.59 -21.30
C ASP A 92 -2.66 0.87 -21.62
N LEU A 93 -2.70 0.11 -22.71
CA LEU A 93 -3.85 -0.70 -23.11
C LEU A 93 -4.12 -1.84 -22.11
N ASN A 94 -3.08 -2.61 -21.77
CA ASN A 94 -3.21 -3.73 -20.86
C ASN A 94 -3.62 -3.27 -19.47
N TRP A 95 -2.97 -2.23 -18.93
CA TRP A 95 -3.30 -1.68 -17.62
C TRP A 95 -4.77 -1.26 -17.54
N ALA A 96 -5.27 -0.54 -18.56
CA ALA A 96 -6.68 -0.13 -18.60
C ALA A 96 -7.64 -1.32 -18.73
N SER A 97 -7.26 -2.33 -19.52
CA SER A 97 -8.11 -3.51 -19.78
C SER A 97 -8.18 -4.45 -18.59
N PHE A 98 -7.09 -4.64 -17.83
CA PHE A 98 -7.08 -5.49 -16.63
C PHE A 98 -7.98 -4.93 -15.51
N ARG A 99 -8.06 -3.60 -15.40
CA ARG A 99 -8.83 -2.93 -14.34
C ARG A 99 -10.33 -2.78 -14.65
N ALA A 100 -10.75 -2.84 -15.92
CA ALA A 100 -12.11 -2.48 -16.34
C ALA A 100 -13.22 -3.22 -15.57
N ALA A 101 -13.11 -4.53 -15.35
CA ALA A 101 -14.08 -5.29 -14.56
C ALA A 101 -14.12 -4.87 -13.08
N GLY A 102 -12.97 -4.61 -12.45
CA GLY A 102 -12.90 -4.10 -11.08
C GLY A 102 -13.55 -2.73 -10.96
N GLU A 103 -13.31 -1.87 -11.95
CA GLU A 103 -13.91 -0.53 -12.06
C GLU A 103 -15.43 -0.60 -12.28
N LEU A 104 -15.93 -1.62 -12.99
CA LEU A 104 -17.38 -1.84 -13.15
C LEU A 104 -18.03 -2.15 -11.79
N ILE A 105 -17.45 -3.09 -11.05
CA ILE A 105 -17.94 -3.43 -9.71
C ILE A 105 -17.83 -2.21 -8.79
N ALA A 106 -16.73 -1.45 -8.82
CA ALA A 106 -16.59 -0.23 -8.04
C ALA A 106 -17.67 0.80 -8.39
N TYR A 107 -17.92 1.02 -9.68
CA TYR A 107 -18.98 1.92 -10.14
C TYR A 107 -20.37 1.49 -9.64
N VAL A 108 -20.69 0.20 -9.72
CA VAL A 108 -21.97 -0.35 -9.22
C VAL A 108 -22.11 -0.10 -7.71
N ILE A 109 -21.08 -0.42 -6.92
CA ILE A 109 -21.11 -0.27 -5.46
C ILE A 109 -21.13 1.20 -5.05
N GLU A 110 -20.25 2.04 -5.59
CA GLU A 110 -20.13 3.46 -5.24
C GLU A 110 -21.46 4.21 -5.48
N ASN A 111 -22.16 3.87 -6.56
CA ASN A 111 -23.42 4.52 -6.97
C ASN A 111 -24.68 3.82 -6.42
N ASP A 112 -24.53 2.83 -5.53
CA ASP A 112 -25.65 2.08 -4.92
C ASP A 112 -26.61 1.47 -5.96
N LYS A 113 -26.04 1.03 -7.08
CA LYS A 113 -26.76 0.33 -8.16
C LYS A 113 -27.06 -1.11 -7.74
N PRO A 114 -28.09 -1.76 -8.32
CA PRO A 114 -28.32 -3.18 -8.11
C PRO A 114 -27.08 -4.00 -8.46
N TYR A 115 -26.65 -4.87 -7.55
CA TYR A 115 -25.42 -5.66 -7.74
C TYR A 115 -25.47 -6.60 -8.96
N THR A 116 -26.65 -6.91 -9.47
CA THR A 116 -26.85 -7.66 -10.72
C THR A 116 -26.24 -6.95 -11.95
N GLU A 117 -26.09 -5.63 -11.89
CA GLU A 117 -25.51 -4.80 -12.97
C GLU A 117 -24.05 -5.19 -13.29
N ILE A 118 -23.34 -5.89 -12.40
CA ILE A 118 -21.99 -6.40 -12.70
C ILE A 118 -21.97 -7.40 -13.87
N LEU A 119 -23.09 -8.07 -14.16
CA LEU A 119 -23.25 -9.00 -15.28
C LEU A 119 -24.15 -8.44 -16.38
N THR A 120 -25.17 -7.66 -16.02
CA THR A 120 -26.19 -7.17 -16.97
C THR A 120 -25.88 -5.81 -17.58
N ALA A 121 -24.79 -5.14 -17.15
CA ALA A 121 -24.38 -3.86 -17.75
C ALA A 121 -24.20 -3.97 -19.27
N ASP A 122 -24.87 -3.07 -19.99
CA ASP A 122 -24.74 -2.92 -21.45
C ASP A 122 -23.61 -1.95 -21.85
N TYR A 123 -22.61 -1.83 -20.98
CA TYR A 123 -21.43 -0.99 -21.11
C TYR A 123 -20.24 -1.66 -20.41
N MET A 124 -19.04 -1.16 -20.70
CA MET A 124 -17.85 -1.46 -19.91
C MET A 124 -17.26 -0.18 -19.34
N MET A 125 -16.41 -0.31 -18.31
CA MET A 125 -15.71 0.84 -17.76
C MET A 125 -14.46 1.13 -18.59
N MET A 126 -14.35 2.35 -19.10
CA MET A 126 -13.19 2.79 -19.86
C MET A 126 -12.59 4.03 -19.21
N ASN A 127 -11.27 4.15 -19.26
CA ASN A 127 -10.58 5.41 -18.99
C ASN A 127 -10.44 6.24 -20.29
N PRO A 128 -9.92 7.48 -20.26
CA PRO A 128 -9.79 8.31 -21.47
C PRO A 128 -9.02 7.62 -22.61
N PHE A 129 -7.99 6.84 -22.27
CA PHE A 129 -7.15 6.13 -23.24
C PHE A 129 -7.93 5.01 -23.96
N LEU A 130 -8.56 4.10 -23.19
CA LEU A 130 -9.32 2.98 -23.75
C LEU A 130 -10.52 3.49 -24.54
N ASN A 131 -11.21 4.50 -24.02
CA ASN A 131 -12.34 5.14 -24.69
C ASN A 131 -11.93 5.77 -26.03
N TYR A 132 -10.79 6.45 -26.09
CA TYR A 132 -10.31 7.03 -27.35
C TYR A 132 -10.04 5.94 -28.41
N TRP A 133 -9.35 4.87 -28.03
CA TRP A 133 -8.92 3.84 -28.98
C TRP A 133 -10.03 2.88 -29.42
N MET A 134 -11.06 2.72 -28.60
CA MET A 134 -12.24 1.91 -28.93
C MET A 134 -13.40 2.73 -29.49
N GLU A 135 -13.18 4.03 -29.74
CA GLU A 135 -14.22 5.01 -30.12
C GLU A 135 -15.44 4.88 -29.18
N GLY A 136 -15.17 4.93 -27.87
CA GLY A 136 -16.17 4.73 -26.85
C GLY A 136 -17.08 5.93 -26.65
N SER A 137 -18.31 5.67 -26.23
CA SER A 137 -19.37 6.66 -26.06
C SER A 137 -19.18 7.63 -24.88
N ALA A 138 -18.22 7.39 -23.97
CA ALA A 138 -18.03 8.23 -22.78
C ALA A 138 -17.32 9.55 -23.10
N THR A 139 -17.66 10.60 -22.33
CA THR A 139 -17.01 11.91 -22.42
C THR A 139 -16.12 12.16 -21.20
N PHE A 140 -14.89 12.63 -21.45
CA PHE A 140 -13.89 12.95 -20.43
C PHE A 140 -13.55 14.44 -20.45
N ALA A 141 -13.33 15.01 -19.26
CA ALA A 141 -12.77 16.34 -19.13
C ALA A 141 -11.25 16.30 -19.37
N GLU A 142 -10.64 17.43 -19.74
CA GLU A 142 -9.18 17.53 -19.90
C GLU A 142 -8.40 17.21 -18.60
N THR A 143 -9.06 17.37 -17.45
CA THR A 143 -8.52 17.04 -16.12
C THR A 143 -8.68 15.58 -15.74
N ASP A 144 -9.45 14.79 -16.49
CA ASP A 144 -9.65 13.37 -16.18
C ASP A 144 -8.39 12.58 -16.56
N GLY A 145 -7.69 12.09 -15.54
CA GLY A 145 -6.48 11.28 -15.71
C GLY A 145 -6.77 9.81 -16.05
N ARG A 146 -5.70 9.02 -16.21
CA ARG A 146 -5.76 7.59 -16.52
C ARG A 146 -6.53 6.73 -15.50
N GLU A 147 -6.62 7.19 -14.25
CA GLU A 147 -7.32 6.51 -13.14
C GLU A 147 -8.83 6.80 -13.10
N VAL A 148 -9.35 7.63 -14.01
CA VAL A 148 -10.77 7.97 -14.08
C VAL A 148 -11.46 7.05 -15.09
N PHE A 149 -12.28 6.13 -14.61
CA PHE A 149 -13.09 5.24 -15.44
C PHE A 149 -14.55 5.69 -15.47
N LYS A 150 -15.19 5.60 -16.64
CA LYS A 150 -16.61 5.93 -16.84
C LYS A 150 -17.31 4.82 -17.66
N PRO A 151 -18.63 4.63 -17.46
CA PRO A 151 -19.43 3.77 -18.32
C PRO A 151 -19.32 4.19 -19.78
N SER A 152 -18.94 3.26 -20.65
CA SER A 152 -18.76 3.51 -22.08
C SER A 152 -19.17 2.30 -22.92
N ARG A 153 -19.75 2.57 -24.08
CA ARG A 153 -20.05 1.57 -25.10
C ARG A 153 -19.04 1.67 -26.23
N ILE A 154 -18.49 0.53 -26.64
CA ILE A 154 -17.65 0.42 -27.84
C ILE A 154 -18.47 0.80 -29.08
N GLU A 155 -18.03 1.81 -29.83
CA GLU A 155 -18.60 2.18 -31.13
C GLU A 155 -17.62 1.93 -32.29
N GLY A 156 -16.33 1.68 -32.01
CA GLY A 156 -15.26 1.55 -33.01
C GLY A 156 -14.86 0.12 -33.38
N TYR A 157 -15.81 -0.82 -33.44
CA TYR A 157 -15.54 -2.22 -33.78
C TYR A 157 -15.95 -2.54 -35.21
N TYR A 158 -14.99 -2.91 -36.07
CA TYR A 158 -15.21 -3.13 -37.49
C TYR A 158 -14.98 -4.58 -37.90
N TYR A 159 -15.82 -5.09 -38.80
CA TYR A 159 -15.56 -6.35 -39.48
C TYR A 159 -14.66 -6.16 -40.72
N PRO A 160 -13.98 -7.22 -41.20
CA PRO A 160 -13.07 -7.11 -42.34
C PRO A 160 -13.69 -6.55 -43.63
N ASP A 161 -14.99 -6.74 -43.84
CA ASP A 161 -15.74 -6.22 -45.00
C ASP A 161 -15.97 -4.69 -44.95
N ALA A 162 -15.86 -4.09 -43.76
CA ALA A 162 -15.89 -2.65 -43.56
C ALA A 162 -14.50 -1.98 -43.69
N LEU A 163 -13.45 -2.76 -44.01
CA LEU A 163 -12.05 -2.31 -44.02
C LEU A 163 -11.38 -2.55 -45.37
N GLU A 164 -10.71 -1.53 -45.89
CA GLU A 164 -9.88 -1.61 -47.10
C GLU A 164 -8.39 -1.60 -46.73
N ILE A 165 -7.61 -2.56 -47.27
CA ILE A 165 -6.16 -2.58 -47.07
C ILE A 165 -5.52 -1.43 -47.85
N VAL A 166 -4.85 -0.51 -47.14
CA VAL A 166 -4.13 0.63 -47.74
C VAL A 166 -2.68 0.28 -48.03
N ASN A 167 -2.01 -0.40 -47.09
CA ASN A 167 -0.64 -0.87 -47.26
C ASN A 167 -0.60 -2.35 -46.89
N TYR A 168 -0.28 -3.19 -47.86
CA TYR A 168 -0.18 -4.63 -47.63
C TYR A 168 1.21 -4.98 -47.08
N ARG A 169 1.26 -5.42 -45.82
CA ARG A 169 2.48 -5.87 -45.13
C ARG A 169 2.13 -7.04 -44.19
N PRO A 170 1.91 -8.25 -44.73
CA PRO A 170 1.37 -9.37 -43.96
C PRO A 170 2.33 -9.87 -42.86
N SER A 171 3.63 -9.63 -43.00
CA SER A 171 4.62 -9.98 -41.99
C SER A 171 4.33 -9.28 -40.66
N ASN A 172 4.21 -10.06 -39.58
CA ASN A 172 3.89 -9.59 -38.22
C ASN A 172 2.59 -8.75 -38.16
N SER A 173 1.61 -9.07 -39.01
CA SER A 173 0.31 -8.38 -39.06
C SER A 173 0.47 -6.84 -39.20
N ASN A 174 1.35 -6.39 -40.09
CA ASN A 174 1.69 -4.97 -40.29
C ASN A 174 0.92 -4.29 -41.44
N SER A 175 -0.10 -4.94 -42.00
CA SER A 175 -0.96 -4.29 -42.99
C SER A 175 -1.72 -3.13 -42.33
N THR A 176 -1.89 -2.01 -43.03
CA THR A 176 -2.71 -0.89 -42.52
C THR A 176 -4.02 -0.79 -43.27
N TYR A 177 -5.08 -0.39 -42.58
CA TYR A 177 -6.44 -0.41 -43.10
C TYR A 177 -7.08 0.98 -43.09
N LYS A 178 -8.04 1.19 -43.98
CA LYS A 178 -8.91 2.37 -44.01
C LYS A 178 -10.35 1.90 -43.82
N VAL A 179 -11.09 2.62 -42.99
CA VAL A 179 -12.53 2.40 -42.82
C VAL A 179 -13.27 2.81 -44.09
N VAL A 180 -14.03 1.87 -44.66
CA VAL A 180 -14.88 2.06 -45.85
C VAL A 180 -16.33 1.66 -45.63
N GLY A 181 -16.62 0.96 -44.53
CA GLY A 181 -17.96 0.61 -44.07
C GLY A 181 -18.34 1.28 -42.75
N GLN A 182 -19.39 0.77 -42.11
CA GLN A 182 -19.83 1.19 -40.78
C GLN A 182 -19.26 0.24 -39.72
N PRO A 183 -19.05 0.72 -38.48
CA PRO A 183 -18.78 -0.18 -37.36
C PRO A 183 -20.00 -1.04 -37.01
N LEU A 184 -19.80 -2.04 -36.17
CA LEU A 184 -20.86 -2.82 -35.56
C LEU A 184 -21.79 -1.89 -34.75
N ALA A 185 -23.07 -1.86 -35.12
CA ALA A 185 -24.02 -0.89 -34.58
C ALA A 185 -24.35 -1.06 -33.08
N ASP A 186 -24.42 -2.30 -32.60
CA ASP A 186 -24.63 -2.61 -31.17
C ASP A 186 -23.58 -3.65 -30.76
N TYR A 187 -22.50 -3.18 -30.12
CA TYR A 187 -21.52 -4.09 -29.54
C TYR A 187 -22.14 -4.82 -28.35
N PRO A 188 -22.09 -6.17 -28.31
CA PRO A 188 -22.90 -6.97 -27.39
C PRO A 188 -22.32 -7.03 -25.97
N HIS A 189 -22.23 -5.88 -25.29
CA HIS A 189 -21.82 -5.79 -23.88
C HIS A 189 -22.73 -6.61 -22.96
N SER A 190 -22.13 -7.25 -21.95
CA SER A 190 -22.77 -7.96 -20.85
C SER A 190 -21.84 -8.00 -19.63
N GLY A 191 -21.58 -6.82 -19.06
CA GLY A 191 -20.76 -6.63 -17.86
C GLY A 191 -19.44 -7.41 -17.91
N ILE A 192 -19.14 -8.12 -16.82
CA ILE A 192 -17.90 -8.91 -16.70
C ILE A 192 -17.81 -10.04 -17.74
N LEU A 193 -18.94 -10.61 -18.21
CA LEU A 193 -18.90 -11.73 -19.15
C LEU A 193 -18.30 -11.35 -20.51
N THR A 194 -18.30 -10.05 -20.83
CA THR A 194 -17.72 -9.51 -22.07
C THR A 194 -16.48 -8.65 -21.84
N ASP A 195 -16.00 -8.60 -20.60
CA ASP A 195 -14.78 -7.89 -20.26
C ASP A 195 -13.55 -8.59 -20.88
N PHE A 196 -12.68 -7.79 -21.51
CA PHE A 196 -11.50 -8.33 -22.20
C PHE A 196 -10.51 -9.01 -21.26
N GLY A 197 -10.37 -8.49 -20.03
CA GLY A 197 -9.55 -9.11 -18.99
C GLY A 197 -10.11 -10.47 -18.59
N PHE A 198 -11.43 -10.57 -18.36
CA PHE A 198 -12.09 -11.83 -18.01
C PHE A 198 -11.98 -12.88 -19.14
N LEU A 199 -12.29 -12.49 -20.38
CA LEU A 199 -12.25 -13.38 -21.55
C LEU A 199 -10.85 -13.91 -21.84
N SER A 200 -9.82 -13.07 -21.65
CA SER A 200 -8.42 -13.45 -21.81
C SER A 200 -7.91 -14.32 -20.65
N ARG A 201 -8.23 -13.95 -19.41
CA ARG A 201 -7.80 -14.71 -18.22
C ARG A 201 -8.31 -16.15 -18.24
N TYR A 202 -9.50 -16.33 -18.81
CA TYR A 202 -10.18 -17.61 -18.97
C TYR A 202 -10.27 -17.96 -20.46
N PRO A 203 -9.19 -18.47 -21.06
CA PRO A 203 -9.10 -18.61 -22.51
C PRO A 203 -10.00 -19.73 -23.04
N THR A 204 -10.29 -19.68 -24.33
CA THR A 204 -10.96 -20.75 -25.07
C THR A 204 -10.03 -21.35 -26.11
N THR A 205 -10.21 -22.62 -26.41
CA THR A 205 -9.43 -23.36 -27.42
C THR A 205 -10.36 -24.31 -28.18
N ALA A 206 -9.87 -24.86 -29.29
CA ALA A 206 -10.61 -25.85 -30.09
C ALA A 206 -11.10 -27.07 -29.29
N THR A 207 -10.36 -27.46 -28.24
CA THR A 207 -10.68 -28.61 -27.37
C THR A 207 -11.53 -28.21 -26.17
N ASN A 208 -11.25 -27.06 -25.56
CA ASN A 208 -11.99 -26.60 -24.39
C ASN A 208 -13.37 -26.05 -24.78
N ARG A 209 -13.52 -25.41 -25.94
CA ARG A 209 -14.79 -24.88 -26.47
C ARG A 209 -15.55 -24.07 -25.42
N ASN A 210 -14.92 -23.03 -24.86
CA ASN A 210 -15.44 -22.14 -23.80
C ASN A 210 -15.72 -22.76 -22.41
N ARG A 211 -15.46 -24.05 -22.19
CA ARG A 211 -15.66 -24.70 -20.88
C ARG A 211 -14.84 -24.08 -19.75
N ALA A 212 -13.67 -23.49 -20.04
CA ALA A 212 -12.88 -22.77 -19.07
C ALA A 212 -13.62 -21.52 -18.59
N ARG A 213 -14.16 -20.70 -19.50
CA ARG A 213 -15.02 -19.54 -19.19
C ARG A 213 -16.23 -19.98 -18.37
N ALA A 214 -16.92 -21.02 -18.82
CA ALA A 214 -18.10 -21.56 -18.14
C ALA A 214 -17.81 -22.02 -16.71
N ARG A 215 -16.69 -22.73 -16.49
CA ARG A 215 -16.26 -23.18 -15.15
C ARG A 215 -16.13 -22.00 -14.20
N TRP A 216 -15.48 -20.92 -14.65
CA TRP A 216 -15.27 -19.74 -13.82
C TRP A 216 -16.53 -18.89 -13.63
N VAL A 217 -17.45 -18.88 -14.60
CA VAL A 217 -18.79 -18.32 -14.39
C VAL A 217 -19.53 -19.04 -13.27
N PHE A 218 -19.55 -20.37 -13.26
CA PHE A 218 -20.16 -21.15 -12.18
C PHE A 218 -19.49 -20.87 -10.83
N TYR A 219 -18.17 -20.83 -10.79
CA TYR A 219 -17.43 -20.62 -9.56
C TYR A 219 -17.64 -19.22 -8.97
N HIS A 220 -17.52 -18.18 -9.79
CA HIS A 220 -17.55 -16.78 -9.33
C HIS A 220 -18.96 -16.23 -9.12
N PHE A 221 -19.92 -16.65 -9.95
CA PHE A 221 -21.26 -16.04 -9.98
C PHE A 221 -22.38 -16.97 -9.53
N LEU A 222 -22.12 -18.27 -9.31
CA LEU A 222 -23.11 -19.21 -8.79
C LEU A 222 -22.60 -20.03 -7.58
N GLY A 223 -21.33 -19.86 -7.19
CA GLY A 223 -20.74 -20.56 -6.04
C GLY A 223 -20.54 -22.06 -6.26
N ILE A 224 -20.53 -22.52 -7.52
CA ILE A 224 -20.42 -23.93 -7.88
C ILE A 224 -19.00 -24.23 -8.38
N ASP A 225 -18.24 -25.00 -7.61
CA ASP A 225 -16.97 -25.56 -8.06
C ASP A 225 -17.20 -26.86 -8.83
N ILE A 226 -17.23 -26.75 -10.16
CA ILE A 226 -17.43 -27.87 -11.08
C ILE A 226 -16.42 -29.00 -10.84
N GLU A 227 -15.18 -28.68 -10.47
CA GLU A 227 -14.12 -29.67 -10.27
C GLU A 227 -14.31 -30.48 -8.97
N LYS A 228 -15.11 -29.97 -8.03
CA LYS A 228 -15.50 -30.67 -6.80
C LYS A 228 -16.88 -31.33 -6.87
N SER A 229 -17.60 -31.18 -8.00
CA SER A 229 -18.99 -31.64 -8.14
C SER A 229 -19.16 -33.17 -8.32
N SER A 230 -18.12 -33.87 -8.77
CA SER A 230 -18.11 -35.33 -8.94
C SER A 230 -16.70 -35.89 -8.81
N GLN A 231 -16.56 -37.16 -8.40
CA GLN A 231 -15.29 -37.86 -8.48
C GLN A 231 -14.91 -38.10 -9.95
N ARG A 232 -13.65 -37.85 -10.30
CA ARG A 232 -13.12 -38.19 -11.63
C ARG A 232 -13.02 -39.71 -11.77
N PRO A 233 -13.48 -40.30 -12.88
CA PRO A 233 -13.37 -41.73 -13.10
C PRO A 233 -11.90 -42.14 -13.16
N THR A 234 -11.52 -43.14 -12.36
CA THR A 234 -10.17 -43.74 -12.38
C THR A 234 -10.12 -45.06 -13.17
N ASP A 235 -11.26 -45.53 -13.66
CA ASP A 235 -11.36 -46.73 -14.49
C ASP A 235 -10.91 -46.43 -15.93
N GLU A 236 -9.92 -47.18 -16.41
CA GLU A 236 -9.35 -47.07 -17.76
C GLU A 236 -10.40 -47.30 -18.86
N ALA A 237 -11.39 -48.18 -18.62
CA ALA A 237 -12.47 -48.42 -19.57
C ALA A 237 -13.38 -47.18 -19.74
N ALA A 238 -13.62 -46.44 -18.65
CA ALA A 238 -14.39 -45.19 -18.70
C ALA A 238 -13.64 -44.05 -19.40
N LEU A 239 -12.29 -44.06 -19.36
CA LEU A 239 -11.43 -43.01 -19.94
C LEU A 239 -11.06 -43.26 -21.40
N THR A 240 -11.31 -44.45 -21.94
CA THR A 240 -10.97 -44.82 -23.32
C THR A 240 -12.12 -44.63 -24.32
N ASP A 241 -13.30 -44.19 -23.85
CA ASP A 241 -14.44 -43.87 -24.71
C ASP A 241 -14.14 -42.67 -25.62
N ARG A 242 -14.21 -42.89 -26.94
CA ARG A 242 -13.98 -41.89 -27.99
C ARG A 242 -15.26 -41.37 -28.62
N ASN A 243 -16.42 -41.92 -28.28
CA ASN A 243 -17.69 -41.57 -28.89
C ASN A 243 -18.34 -40.37 -28.16
N ASN A 244 -17.74 -39.18 -28.31
CA ASN A 244 -18.19 -37.95 -27.67
C ASN A 244 -18.54 -38.16 -26.17
N PRO A 245 -17.54 -38.52 -25.34
CA PRO A 245 -17.79 -38.95 -23.97
C PRO A 245 -18.50 -37.88 -23.13
N THR A 246 -18.32 -36.59 -23.43
CA THR A 246 -18.99 -35.48 -22.73
C THR A 246 -20.51 -35.48 -22.94
N MET A 247 -20.99 -36.11 -24.02
CA MET A 247 -22.42 -36.27 -24.32
C MET A 247 -22.97 -37.63 -23.91
N ASN A 248 -22.17 -38.69 -24.06
CA ASN A 248 -22.65 -40.08 -24.07
C ASN A 248 -22.16 -40.92 -22.88
N ASN A 249 -21.03 -40.56 -22.25
CA ASN A 249 -20.48 -41.30 -21.12
C ASN A 249 -21.03 -40.73 -19.81
N PRO A 250 -21.74 -41.53 -18.99
CA PRO A 250 -22.31 -41.05 -17.72
C PRO A 250 -21.26 -40.44 -16.77
N ASN A 251 -20.02 -40.95 -16.79
CA ASN A 251 -18.94 -40.46 -15.93
C ASN A 251 -18.45 -39.05 -16.31
N CYS A 252 -18.69 -38.61 -17.55
CA CYS A 252 -18.36 -37.26 -18.02
C CYS A 252 -19.60 -36.36 -18.07
N THR A 253 -20.74 -36.92 -18.46
CA THR A 253 -22.00 -36.19 -18.63
C THR A 253 -22.46 -35.51 -17.33
N VAL A 254 -22.14 -36.07 -16.17
CA VAL A 254 -22.47 -35.48 -14.86
C VAL A 254 -21.99 -34.03 -14.72
N CYS A 255 -20.78 -33.71 -15.16
CA CYS A 255 -20.27 -32.34 -15.12
C CYS A 255 -20.65 -31.57 -16.39
N HIS A 256 -20.57 -32.22 -17.56
CA HIS A 256 -20.79 -31.57 -18.85
C HIS A 256 -22.24 -31.19 -19.12
N ALA A 257 -23.23 -31.84 -18.51
CA ALA A 257 -24.63 -31.46 -18.59
C ALA A 257 -24.88 -30.05 -18.07
N LEU A 258 -24.12 -29.62 -17.08
CA LEU A 258 -24.20 -28.30 -16.46
C LEU A 258 -23.21 -27.31 -17.11
N LEU A 259 -22.00 -27.77 -17.43
CA LEU A 259 -20.93 -26.93 -17.97
C LEU A 259 -21.14 -26.50 -19.44
N ASP A 260 -21.52 -27.45 -20.31
CA ASP A 260 -21.53 -27.23 -21.76
C ASP A 260 -22.59 -26.19 -22.23
N PRO A 261 -23.80 -26.09 -21.62
CA PRO A 261 -24.74 -25.03 -21.97
C PRO A 261 -24.21 -23.61 -21.74
N VAL A 262 -23.55 -23.37 -20.60
CA VAL A 262 -22.93 -22.06 -20.32
C VAL A 262 -21.76 -21.81 -21.26
N ALA A 263 -20.97 -22.83 -21.59
CA ALA A 263 -19.93 -22.73 -22.61
C ALA A 263 -20.51 -22.34 -23.99
N GLY A 264 -21.70 -22.87 -24.31
CA GLY A 264 -22.47 -22.50 -25.50
C GLY A 264 -22.94 -21.06 -25.52
N ALA A 265 -23.23 -20.44 -24.38
CA ALA A 265 -23.58 -19.03 -24.35
C ALA A 265 -22.42 -18.13 -24.83
N PHE A 266 -21.17 -18.57 -24.72
CA PHE A 266 -19.99 -17.88 -25.26
C PHE A 266 -19.75 -18.17 -26.76
N GLN A 267 -20.70 -18.77 -27.49
CA GLN A 267 -20.56 -19.17 -28.91
C GLN A 267 -20.08 -18.07 -29.86
N ASN A 268 -20.25 -16.80 -29.51
CA ASN A 268 -19.86 -15.66 -30.34
C ASN A 268 -18.45 -15.12 -30.04
N TRP A 269 -17.75 -15.68 -29.06
CA TRP A 269 -16.48 -15.16 -28.52
C TRP A 269 -15.33 -16.15 -28.75
N GLY A 270 -14.43 -15.79 -29.66
CA GLY A 270 -13.31 -16.64 -30.07
C GLY A 270 -12.14 -16.67 -29.09
N ASP A 271 -11.06 -17.31 -29.52
CA ASP A 271 -9.75 -17.41 -28.85
C ASP A 271 -9.00 -16.06 -28.80
N PHE A 272 -9.31 -15.13 -29.70
CA PHE A 272 -8.85 -13.74 -29.64
C PHE A 272 -9.68 -12.82 -28.74
N ASN A 273 -10.62 -13.36 -27.95
CA ASN A 273 -11.53 -12.61 -27.06
C ASN A 273 -12.47 -11.63 -27.77
N PHE A 274 -12.57 -11.70 -29.09
CA PHE A 274 -13.35 -10.78 -29.92
C PHE A 274 -14.70 -11.38 -30.31
N TYR A 275 -15.70 -10.52 -30.38
CA TYR A 275 -17.04 -10.87 -30.86
C TYR A 275 -17.03 -11.10 -32.37
N ARG A 276 -17.15 -12.37 -32.79
CA ARG A 276 -17.27 -12.79 -34.20
C ARG A 276 -16.32 -12.04 -35.13
N ASN A 277 -15.03 -12.01 -34.83
CA ASN A 277 -14.04 -11.13 -35.46
C ASN A 277 -14.05 -11.06 -37.00
N ASN A 278 -14.54 -12.09 -37.71
CA ASN A 278 -14.68 -12.11 -39.18
C ASN A 278 -16.11 -11.83 -39.70
N GLY A 279 -17.04 -11.40 -38.85
CA GLY A 279 -18.47 -11.17 -39.18
C GLY A 279 -19.33 -12.45 -39.25
N GLY A 280 -18.71 -13.63 -39.14
CA GLY A 280 -19.37 -14.95 -39.15
C GLY A 280 -19.27 -15.67 -37.82
N ASP A 281 -19.01 -16.96 -37.85
CA ASP A 281 -18.80 -17.77 -36.65
C ASP A 281 -17.34 -17.78 -36.18
N VAL A 282 -17.10 -18.19 -34.93
CA VAL A 282 -15.76 -18.33 -34.32
C VAL A 282 -15.39 -19.80 -34.08
N LEU A 283 -16.02 -20.74 -34.80
CA LEU A 283 -15.76 -22.16 -34.65
C LEU A 283 -14.38 -22.53 -35.21
N ASP A 284 -13.72 -23.45 -34.52
CA ASP A 284 -12.41 -23.98 -34.91
C ASP A 284 -12.39 -24.50 -36.35
N ARG A 285 -11.29 -24.23 -37.05
CA ARG A 285 -11.11 -24.61 -38.46
C ARG A 285 -11.13 -26.12 -38.65
N PHE A 286 -10.51 -26.88 -37.75
CA PHE A 286 -10.42 -28.34 -37.84
C PHE A 286 -11.74 -29.01 -37.46
N TYR A 287 -12.58 -28.36 -36.67
CA TYR A 287 -13.98 -28.77 -36.54
C TYR A 287 -14.72 -28.67 -37.86
N LYS A 288 -14.62 -27.56 -38.60
CA LYS A 288 -15.31 -27.39 -39.89
C LYS A 288 -14.73 -28.30 -40.98
N TYR A 289 -13.40 -28.44 -40.99
CA TYR A 289 -12.63 -29.15 -42.00
C TYR A 289 -11.58 -30.06 -41.34
N PRO A 290 -11.97 -31.26 -40.87
CA PRO A 290 -11.07 -32.21 -40.25
C PRO A 290 -9.87 -32.57 -41.16
N GLU A 291 -8.67 -32.63 -40.60
CA GLU A 291 -7.44 -32.89 -41.37
C GLU A 291 -7.40 -34.29 -41.99
N ASP A 292 -8.06 -35.25 -41.35
CA ASP A 292 -8.18 -36.63 -41.83
C ASP A 292 -9.23 -36.79 -42.95
N GLY A 293 -9.89 -35.71 -43.36
CA GLY A 293 -10.93 -35.69 -44.38
C GLY A 293 -12.25 -36.30 -43.94
N THR A 294 -12.44 -36.56 -42.64
CA THR A 294 -13.74 -37.03 -42.12
C THR A 294 -14.80 -35.93 -42.24
N ASN A 295 -16.07 -36.36 -42.35
CA ASN A 295 -17.18 -35.43 -42.44
C ASN A 295 -17.45 -34.79 -41.08
N SER A 296 -17.40 -33.47 -41.03
CA SER A 296 -17.86 -32.69 -39.89
C SER A 296 -19.39 -32.57 -39.87
N PRO A 297 -20.03 -32.52 -38.69
CA PRO A 297 -21.45 -32.18 -38.59
C PRO A 297 -21.75 -30.71 -38.88
N TYR A 298 -20.74 -29.84 -39.04
CA TYR A 298 -20.88 -28.41 -39.32
C TYR A 298 -21.74 -28.11 -40.56
N GLN A 299 -22.56 -27.07 -40.44
CA GLN A 299 -23.34 -26.47 -41.53
C GLN A 299 -23.07 -24.96 -41.60
N GLN A 300 -23.12 -24.40 -42.82
CA GLN A 300 -22.93 -22.96 -43.01
C GLN A 300 -23.96 -22.16 -42.20
N GLY A 301 -23.48 -21.22 -41.39
CA GLY A 301 -24.32 -20.39 -40.50
C GLY A 301 -24.46 -20.93 -39.08
N ASP A 302 -23.83 -22.06 -38.76
CA ASP A 302 -23.66 -22.53 -37.38
C ASP A 302 -22.78 -21.56 -36.61
N LEU A 303 -23.21 -21.22 -35.40
CA LEU A 303 -22.40 -20.46 -34.43
C LEU A 303 -21.85 -21.34 -33.31
N TRP A 304 -22.41 -22.56 -33.17
CA TRP A 304 -22.07 -23.48 -32.11
C TRP A 304 -21.86 -24.89 -32.64
N TYR A 305 -21.03 -25.63 -31.92
CA TYR A 305 -20.70 -27.01 -32.18
C TYR A 305 -21.96 -27.90 -32.04
N ARG A 306 -22.38 -28.55 -33.14
CA ARG A 306 -23.57 -29.43 -33.16
C ARG A 306 -23.43 -30.72 -32.36
N ASP A 307 -22.19 -31.07 -32.02
CA ASP A 307 -21.81 -32.18 -31.15
C ASP A 307 -21.72 -31.75 -29.67
N MET A 308 -22.11 -30.52 -29.34
CA MET A 308 -22.19 -29.99 -27.98
C MET A 308 -23.64 -29.74 -27.54
N ARG A 309 -23.86 -29.55 -26.23
CA ARG A 309 -25.16 -29.13 -25.68
C ARG A 309 -25.49 -27.71 -26.14
N ALA A 310 -26.78 -27.44 -26.29
CA ALA A 310 -27.26 -26.12 -26.69
C ALA A 310 -26.95 -25.05 -25.62
N PRO A 311 -26.73 -23.79 -26.02
CA PRO A 311 -26.52 -22.67 -25.09
C PRO A 311 -27.64 -22.57 -24.04
N GLY A 312 -27.28 -22.28 -22.79
CA GLY A 312 -28.26 -22.19 -21.70
C GLY A 312 -27.65 -22.14 -20.31
N LEU A 313 -28.51 -22.14 -19.29
CA LEU A 313 -28.16 -22.29 -17.88
C LEU A 313 -29.16 -23.27 -17.23
N PHE A 314 -28.65 -24.32 -16.57
CA PHE A 314 -29.47 -25.39 -16.01
C PHE A 314 -30.47 -25.97 -17.03
N ASP A 315 -31.78 -25.89 -16.76
CA ASP A 315 -32.86 -26.36 -17.63
C ASP A 315 -33.34 -25.29 -18.62
N LYS A 316 -32.88 -24.04 -18.51
CA LYS A 316 -33.25 -22.93 -19.40
C LYS A 316 -32.31 -22.87 -20.59
N GLN A 317 -32.84 -23.11 -21.79
CA GLN A 317 -32.11 -22.97 -23.05
C GLN A 317 -32.18 -21.53 -23.58
N ILE A 318 -31.05 -21.00 -24.07
CA ILE A 318 -30.97 -19.69 -24.73
C ILE A 318 -31.22 -19.88 -26.24
N SER A 319 -32.21 -19.17 -26.77
CA SER A 319 -32.55 -19.16 -28.21
C SER A 319 -32.05 -17.94 -28.96
N GLU A 320 -31.76 -16.84 -28.24
CA GLU A 320 -31.06 -15.67 -28.77
C GLU A 320 -29.70 -16.09 -29.37
N ARG A 321 -29.30 -15.46 -30.48
CA ARG A 321 -28.11 -15.86 -31.23
C ARG A 321 -26.99 -14.84 -31.16
N ASP A 322 -27.30 -13.55 -31.12
CA ASP A 322 -26.35 -12.45 -31.21
C ASP A 322 -25.94 -11.95 -29.83
N TYR A 323 -26.91 -11.82 -28.91
CA TYR A 323 -26.70 -11.30 -27.55
C TYR A 323 -26.74 -12.38 -26.47
N THR A 324 -26.19 -13.56 -26.76
CA THR A 324 -26.29 -14.75 -25.91
C THR A 324 -25.75 -14.57 -24.49
N LEU A 325 -24.73 -13.74 -24.30
CA LEU A 325 -24.21 -13.44 -22.96
C LEU A 325 -25.12 -12.49 -22.16
N ARG A 326 -25.85 -11.58 -22.82
CA ARG A 326 -26.87 -10.74 -22.14
C ARG A 326 -27.96 -11.64 -21.55
N GLU A 327 -28.47 -12.58 -22.35
CA GLU A 327 -29.45 -13.57 -21.86
C GLU A 327 -28.87 -14.46 -20.76
N LEU A 328 -27.63 -14.95 -20.90
CA LEU A 328 -26.99 -15.72 -19.83
C LEU A 328 -26.86 -14.90 -18.53
N ALA A 329 -26.51 -13.62 -18.62
CA ALA A 329 -26.42 -12.76 -17.45
C ALA A 329 -27.77 -12.64 -16.73
N GLU A 330 -28.86 -12.40 -17.47
CA GLU A 330 -30.23 -12.38 -16.90
C GLU A 330 -30.57 -13.72 -16.23
N LEU A 331 -30.23 -14.86 -16.85
CA LEU A 331 -30.44 -16.16 -16.25
C LEU A 331 -29.63 -16.35 -14.96
N ILE A 332 -28.37 -15.92 -14.91
CA ILE A 332 -27.51 -16.06 -13.72
C ILE A 332 -28.06 -15.24 -12.56
N VAL A 333 -28.45 -13.97 -12.79
CA VAL A 333 -28.89 -13.08 -11.71
C VAL A 333 -30.27 -13.45 -11.13
N GLU A 334 -31.05 -14.23 -11.87
CA GLU A 334 -32.30 -14.84 -11.38
C GLU A 334 -32.07 -16.05 -10.45
N GLU A 335 -30.88 -16.65 -10.46
CA GLU A 335 -30.60 -17.83 -9.65
C GLU A 335 -30.29 -17.46 -8.19
N PRO A 336 -30.87 -18.16 -7.19
CA PRO A 336 -30.56 -17.91 -5.78
C PRO A 336 -29.06 -18.00 -5.46
N GLY A 337 -28.34 -18.86 -6.19
CA GLY A 337 -26.89 -19.01 -6.06
C GLY A 337 -26.10 -17.73 -6.36
N PHE A 338 -26.65 -16.77 -7.12
CA PHE A 338 -25.98 -15.51 -7.40
C PHE A 338 -25.74 -14.68 -6.14
N LEU A 339 -26.73 -14.58 -5.26
CA LEU A 339 -26.59 -13.81 -4.02
C LEU A 339 -25.59 -14.47 -3.06
N SER A 340 -25.66 -15.79 -2.89
CA SER A 340 -24.70 -16.53 -2.08
C SER A 340 -23.28 -16.43 -2.63
N ALA A 341 -23.10 -16.58 -3.94
CA ALA A 341 -21.81 -16.41 -4.60
C ALA A 341 -21.25 -14.99 -4.42
N SER A 342 -22.12 -13.97 -4.46
CA SER A 342 -21.75 -12.58 -4.22
C SER A 342 -21.21 -12.35 -2.82
N ALA A 343 -21.86 -12.88 -1.78
CA ALA A 343 -21.36 -12.81 -0.41
C ALA A 343 -20.03 -13.57 -0.23
N GLN A 344 -19.91 -14.76 -0.84
CA GLN A 344 -18.69 -15.57 -0.81
C GLN A 344 -17.53 -14.90 -1.56
N PHE A 345 -17.82 -14.17 -2.64
CA PHE A 345 -16.84 -13.43 -3.43
C PHE A 345 -16.07 -12.41 -2.57
N TRP A 346 -16.79 -11.67 -1.73
CA TRP A 346 -16.21 -10.61 -0.89
C TRP A 346 -15.56 -11.10 0.40
N TRP A 347 -15.83 -12.35 0.81
CA TRP A 347 -15.34 -12.90 2.07
C TRP A 347 -13.82 -12.75 2.26
N PRO A 348 -12.96 -13.16 1.31
CA PRO A 348 -11.51 -13.06 1.49
C PRO A 348 -11.04 -11.60 1.58
N SER A 349 -11.64 -10.69 0.81
CA SER A 349 -11.26 -9.27 0.81
C SER A 349 -11.62 -8.56 2.11
N VAL A 350 -12.72 -8.95 2.76
CA VAL A 350 -13.14 -8.34 4.04
C VAL A 350 -12.45 -8.98 5.25
N PHE A 351 -12.29 -10.30 5.25
CA PHE A 351 -11.82 -11.04 6.44
C PHE A 351 -10.36 -11.50 6.34
N GLY A 352 -9.76 -11.49 5.15
CA GLY A 352 -8.34 -11.82 4.93
C GLY A 352 -8.00 -13.29 4.78
N LYS A 353 -9.00 -14.19 4.83
CA LYS A 353 -8.82 -15.63 4.63
C LYS A 353 -9.97 -16.22 3.82
N PRO A 354 -9.75 -17.31 3.07
CA PRO A 354 -10.83 -17.98 2.35
C PRO A 354 -11.86 -18.60 3.30
N LEU A 355 -13.04 -18.91 2.75
CA LEU A 355 -14.03 -19.74 3.42
C LEU A 355 -13.50 -21.16 3.65
N LEU A 356 -14.00 -21.81 4.70
CA LEU A 356 -13.72 -23.21 4.96
C LEU A 356 -14.42 -24.10 3.94
N ASP A 357 -13.70 -25.11 3.47
CA ASP A 357 -14.32 -26.22 2.74
C ASP A 357 -15.16 -27.07 3.71
N LYS A 358 -16.30 -27.58 3.22
CA LYS A 358 -17.09 -28.55 3.97
C LYS A 358 -16.23 -29.79 4.27
N PRO A 359 -16.08 -30.21 5.54
CA PRO A 359 -15.29 -31.40 5.86
C PRO A 359 -15.92 -32.65 5.23
N ALA A 360 -15.11 -33.44 4.55
CA ALA A 360 -15.58 -34.54 3.70
C ALA A 360 -15.71 -35.90 4.43
N VAL A 361 -14.95 -36.12 5.51
CA VAL A 361 -14.81 -37.44 6.16
C VAL A 361 -15.24 -37.35 7.62
N GLU A 362 -16.42 -37.88 7.95
CA GLU A 362 -16.99 -37.84 9.30
C GLU A 362 -16.15 -38.54 10.38
N SER A 363 -15.34 -39.52 9.98
CA SER A 363 -14.47 -40.27 10.89
C SER A 363 -13.18 -39.53 11.29
N ASP A 364 -12.87 -38.39 10.66
CA ASP A 364 -11.64 -37.66 10.94
C ASP A 364 -11.65 -37.02 12.33
N GLN A 365 -10.49 -37.04 12.99
CA GLN A 365 -10.32 -36.36 14.28
C GLN A 365 -10.58 -34.85 14.10
N GLY A 366 -11.47 -34.30 14.93
CA GLY A 366 -11.86 -32.89 14.88
C GLY A 366 -12.96 -32.55 13.85
N TYR A 367 -13.54 -33.56 13.16
CA TYR A 367 -14.61 -33.33 12.18
C TYR A 367 -15.74 -32.44 12.71
N GLN A 368 -16.25 -32.72 13.92
CA GLN A 368 -17.36 -31.97 14.50
C GLN A 368 -17.03 -30.49 14.71
N ALA A 369 -15.79 -30.19 15.12
CA ALA A 369 -15.33 -28.81 15.33
C ALA A 369 -15.20 -28.07 13.98
N LYS A 370 -14.60 -28.72 12.98
CA LYS A 370 -14.49 -28.18 11.61
C LYS A 370 -15.85 -27.96 10.95
N TYR A 371 -16.78 -28.91 11.13
CA TYR A 371 -18.12 -28.80 10.58
C TYR A 371 -18.92 -27.68 11.26
N ALA A 372 -18.80 -27.52 12.58
CA ALA A 372 -19.40 -26.40 13.29
C ALA A 372 -18.83 -25.04 12.84
N ALA A 373 -17.52 -24.96 12.60
CA ALA A 373 -16.89 -23.75 12.07
C ALA A 373 -17.36 -23.41 10.65
N TYR A 374 -17.42 -24.42 9.78
CA TYR A 374 -18.00 -24.29 8.44
C TYR A 374 -19.46 -23.80 8.50
N GLN A 375 -20.29 -24.40 9.36
CA GLN A 375 -21.70 -24.01 9.51
C GLN A 375 -21.83 -22.58 10.00
N ALA A 376 -21.02 -22.14 10.97
CA ALA A 376 -21.03 -20.77 11.45
C ALA A 376 -20.69 -19.74 10.35
N GLN A 377 -19.81 -20.11 9.41
CA GLN A 377 -19.55 -19.27 8.23
C GLN A 377 -20.75 -19.25 7.28
N GLN A 378 -21.42 -20.38 7.06
CA GLN A 378 -22.63 -20.42 6.22
C GLN A 378 -23.76 -19.58 6.82
N ASP A 379 -23.98 -19.66 8.14
CA ASP A 379 -25.00 -18.86 8.83
C ASP A 379 -24.74 -17.35 8.64
N SER A 380 -23.48 -16.92 8.71
CA SER A 380 -23.11 -15.52 8.42
C SER A 380 -23.25 -15.15 6.94
N ILE A 381 -22.98 -16.07 6.01
CA ILE A 381 -23.24 -15.85 4.58
C ILE A 381 -24.72 -15.60 4.35
N ASP A 382 -25.62 -16.35 5.00
CA ASP A 382 -27.07 -16.15 4.88
C ASP A 382 -27.51 -14.76 5.40
N GLU A 383 -26.91 -14.27 6.48
CA GLU A 383 -27.14 -12.90 6.98
C GLU A 383 -26.69 -11.84 5.96
N PHE A 384 -25.52 -12.03 5.34
CA PHE A 384 -24.99 -11.12 4.32
C PHE A 384 -25.84 -11.15 3.05
N VAL A 385 -26.32 -12.32 2.65
CA VAL A 385 -27.27 -12.50 1.54
C VAL A 385 -28.57 -11.76 1.82
N ALA A 386 -29.13 -11.86 3.03
CA ALA A 386 -30.35 -11.13 3.38
C ALA A 386 -30.17 -9.59 3.29
N ALA A 387 -28.99 -9.08 3.70
CA ALA A 387 -28.64 -7.68 3.56
C ALA A 387 -28.52 -7.26 2.08
N LEU A 388 -27.91 -8.11 1.24
CA LEU A 388 -27.83 -7.89 -0.20
C LEU A 388 -29.22 -7.92 -0.86
N ASP A 389 -30.02 -8.96 -0.60
CA ASP A 389 -31.29 -9.25 -1.27
C ASP A 389 -32.34 -8.15 -1.08
N THR A 390 -32.30 -7.45 0.06
CA THR A 390 -33.28 -6.40 0.40
C THR A 390 -33.43 -5.35 -0.70
N ARG A 391 -32.33 -4.95 -1.34
CA ARG A 391 -32.34 -3.96 -2.44
C ARG A 391 -31.18 -4.10 -3.43
N LEU A 392 -30.53 -5.26 -3.45
CA LEU A 392 -29.32 -5.56 -4.22
C LEU A 392 -28.17 -4.59 -3.94
N SER A 393 -28.04 -4.07 -2.71
CA SER A 393 -26.96 -3.15 -2.32
C SER A 393 -25.78 -3.90 -1.72
N ALA A 394 -24.69 -4.00 -2.48
CA ALA A 394 -23.43 -4.54 -1.97
C ALA A 394 -22.84 -3.70 -0.82
N LYS A 395 -23.14 -2.39 -0.75
CA LYS A 395 -22.75 -1.56 0.40
C LYS A 395 -23.40 -2.05 1.69
N ASP A 396 -24.68 -2.42 1.67
CA ASP A 396 -25.36 -2.93 2.86
C ASP A 396 -24.80 -4.29 3.28
N MET A 397 -24.54 -5.18 2.32
CA MET A 397 -23.85 -6.44 2.55
C MET A 397 -22.47 -6.23 3.19
N LEU A 398 -21.62 -5.37 2.60
CA LEU A 398 -20.29 -5.07 3.15
C LEU A 398 -20.36 -4.45 4.54
N VAL A 399 -21.38 -3.64 4.85
CA VAL A 399 -21.59 -3.10 6.20
C VAL A 399 -21.86 -4.23 7.18
N GLU A 400 -22.77 -5.16 6.88
CA GLU A 400 -23.05 -6.29 7.77
C GLU A 400 -21.84 -7.24 7.91
N MET A 401 -21.05 -7.43 6.85
CA MET A 401 -19.77 -8.15 6.95
C MET A 401 -18.80 -7.49 7.95
N LEU A 402 -18.67 -6.15 7.90
CA LEU A 402 -17.79 -5.38 8.79
C LEU A 402 -18.35 -5.26 10.23
N MET A 403 -19.67 -5.36 10.39
CA MET A 403 -20.32 -5.45 11.70
C MET A 403 -20.22 -6.85 12.29
N SER A 404 -19.89 -7.85 11.48
CA SER A 404 -19.92 -9.25 11.90
C SER A 404 -18.81 -9.58 12.91
N PRO A 405 -19.04 -10.61 13.74
CA PRO A 405 -18.04 -11.05 14.70
C PRO A 405 -16.74 -11.57 14.04
N TRP A 406 -16.79 -11.97 12.76
CA TRP A 406 -15.61 -12.36 11.97
C TRP A 406 -14.67 -11.18 11.68
N PHE A 407 -15.20 -9.95 11.64
CA PHE A 407 -14.41 -8.74 11.45
C PHE A 407 -14.00 -8.07 12.76
N SER A 408 -14.82 -8.15 13.82
CA SER A 408 -14.46 -7.58 15.11
C SER A 408 -13.49 -8.51 15.86
N GLY A 409 -12.25 -8.07 16.09
CA GLY A 409 -11.27 -8.81 16.91
C GLY A 409 -11.55 -8.81 18.42
N GLU A 410 -12.72 -8.36 18.86
CA GLU A 410 -13.09 -8.36 20.28
C GLU A 410 -13.45 -9.78 20.75
N LYS A 411 -13.20 -10.04 22.04
CA LYS A 411 -13.60 -11.29 22.70
C LYS A 411 -15.12 -11.40 22.66
N ILE A 412 -15.64 -12.08 21.66
CA ILE A 412 -17.03 -12.49 21.62
C ILE A 412 -17.25 -13.40 22.83
N SER A 413 -18.22 -13.06 23.67
CA SER A 413 -18.53 -13.81 24.90
C SER A 413 -19.14 -15.18 24.63
N SER A 414 -19.39 -15.53 23.36
CA SER A 414 -19.84 -16.84 22.92
C SER A 414 -18.68 -17.82 22.79
N TYR A 415 -18.63 -18.81 23.69
CA TYR A 415 -17.64 -19.89 23.65
C TYR A 415 -17.70 -20.72 22.36
N THR A 416 -18.89 -20.90 21.78
CA THR A 416 -19.07 -21.67 20.53
C THR A 416 -18.52 -20.94 19.31
N PHE A 417 -18.71 -19.61 19.23
CA PHE A 417 -18.13 -18.81 18.15
C PHE A 417 -16.61 -18.74 18.26
N ASN A 418 -16.05 -18.60 19.48
CA ASN A 418 -14.59 -18.60 19.68
C ASN A 418 -13.94 -19.91 19.21
N ALA A 419 -14.61 -21.05 19.40
CA ALA A 419 -14.13 -22.34 18.89
C ALA A 419 -14.18 -22.40 17.36
N ALA A 420 -15.25 -21.91 16.74
CA ALA A 420 -15.36 -21.82 15.28
C ALA A 420 -14.29 -20.89 14.67
N GLN A 421 -14.04 -19.74 15.29
CA GLN A 421 -13.02 -18.78 14.87
C GLN A 421 -11.61 -19.38 14.96
N TYR A 422 -11.32 -20.11 16.05
CA TYR A 422 -10.06 -20.82 16.22
C TYR A 422 -9.84 -21.92 15.16
N GLU A 423 -10.84 -22.77 14.93
CA GLU A 423 -10.78 -23.85 13.91
C GLU A 423 -10.68 -23.30 12.48
N ALA A 424 -11.26 -22.13 12.23
CA ALA A 424 -11.13 -21.43 10.96
C ALA A 424 -9.78 -20.68 10.82
N GLU A 425 -8.89 -20.82 11.80
CA GLU A 425 -7.61 -20.13 11.91
C GLU A 425 -7.72 -18.61 11.78
N PHE A 426 -8.90 -18.04 12.04
CA PHE A 426 -9.06 -16.60 12.15
C PHE A 426 -8.48 -16.19 13.50
N GLY A 427 -7.25 -15.68 13.50
CA GLY A 427 -6.76 -14.92 14.65
C GLY A 427 -7.67 -13.72 14.90
N SER A 428 -7.60 -13.14 16.09
CA SER A 428 -8.27 -11.85 16.36
C SER A 428 -7.71 -10.69 15.53
N LYS A 429 -6.67 -10.93 14.72
CA LYS A 429 -5.99 -9.97 13.86
C LYS A 429 -5.52 -10.61 12.55
N GLN A 430 -5.61 -9.86 11.47
CA GLN A 430 -5.22 -10.21 10.11
C GLN A 430 -3.89 -9.52 9.78
N LEU A 431 -2.96 -10.24 9.13
CA LEU A 431 -1.75 -9.64 8.58
C LEU A 431 -2.12 -8.66 7.46
N LEU A 432 -1.56 -7.46 7.51
CA LEU A 432 -1.77 -6.45 6.46
C LEU A 432 -1.15 -6.93 5.15
N ASP A 433 -1.92 -6.80 4.07
CA ASP A 433 -1.37 -6.96 2.73
C ASP A 433 -0.40 -5.80 2.38
N PRO A 434 0.44 -5.95 1.33
CA PRO A 434 1.43 -4.93 0.98
C PRO A 434 0.82 -3.55 0.73
N GLU A 435 -0.34 -3.48 0.09
CA GLU A 435 -1.04 -2.25 -0.27
C GLU A 435 -1.62 -1.55 0.98
N GLN A 436 -2.20 -2.31 1.91
CA GLN A 436 -2.67 -1.82 3.20
C GLN A 436 -1.50 -1.35 4.08
N LEU A 437 -0.40 -2.09 4.10
CA LEU A 437 0.80 -1.68 4.83
C LEU A 437 1.38 -0.38 4.25
N ALA A 438 1.44 -0.25 2.92
CA ALA A 438 1.87 0.97 2.25
C ALA A 438 1.00 2.16 2.65
N LYS A 439 -0.34 1.99 2.57
CA LYS A 439 -1.31 3.02 2.95
C LYS A 439 -1.21 3.38 4.44
N LYS A 440 -1.10 2.38 5.34
CA LYS A 440 -0.92 2.58 6.79
C LYS A 440 0.35 3.38 7.08
N THR A 441 1.48 2.95 6.54
CA THR A 441 2.77 3.62 6.70
C THR A 441 2.70 5.05 6.21
N ARG A 442 2.17 5.26 5.00
CA ARG A 442 2.05 6.60 4.42
C ARG A 442 1.10 7.50 5.22
N ALA A 443 -0.06 7.00 5.63
CA ALA A 443 -1.05 7.80 6.34
C ALA A 443 -0.61 8.20 7.75
N ILE A 444 0.08 7.30 8.47
CA ILE A 444 0.46 7.54 9.86
C ILE A 444 1.80 8.28 9.92
N THR A 445 2.80 7.77 9.22
CA THR A 445 4.16 8.29 9.33
C THR A 445 4.43 9.40 8.33
N GLY A 446 3.76 9.39 7.17
CA GLY A 446 4.09 10.17 5.97
C GLY A 446 5.11 9.49 5.04
N VAL A 447 5.68 8.32 5.37
CA VAL A 447 6.80 7.77 4.59
C VAL A 447 6.29 7.12 3.32
N ALA A 448 6.85 7.53 2.19
CA ALA A 448 6.69 6.88 0.90
C ALA A 448 7.88 5.92 0.68
N TRP A 449 7.85 4.77 1.36
CA TRP A 449 9.01 3.88 1.50
C TRP A 449 9.53 3.37 0.15
N ARG A 450 10.81 3.63 -0.12
CA ARG A 450 11.50 3.39 -1.39
C ARG A 450 10.69 3.86 -2.60
N GLY A 451 9.93 4.93 -2.39
CA GLY A 451 9.08 5.51 -3.41
C GLY A 451 9.85 6.32 -4.43
N ARG A 452 9.24 6.54 -5.60
CA ARG A 452 9.80 7.45 -6.60
C ARG A 452 8.68 8.11 -7.40
N LEU A 453 8.58 9.45 -7.31
CA LEU A 453 7.71 10.22 -8.19
C LEU A 453 8.43 10.55 -9.49
N ARG A 454 7.82 10.22 -10.63
CA ARG A 454 8.33 10.53 -11.97
C ARG A 454 7.79 11.88 -12.47
N PRO A 455 8.49 12.55 -13.41
CA PRO A 455 7.99 13.77 -14.07
C PRO A 455 6.61 13.63 -14.70
N SER A 456 6.24 12.44 -15.16
CA SER A 456 4.91 12.10 -15.67
C SER A 456 3.79 12.10 -14.62
N GLY A 457 4.13 12.18 -13.34
CA GLY A 457 3.20 12.04 -12.21
C GLY A 457 3.00 10.60 -11.75
N ILE A 458 3.66 9.62 -12.38
CA ILE A 458 3.63 8.22 -11.94
C ILE A 458 4.45 8.09 -10.65
N PHE A 459 3.86 7.49 -9.61
CA PHE A 459 4.54 7.16 -8.37
C PHE A 459 4.82 5.66 -8.33
N GLU A 460 6.09 5.29 -8.18
CA GLU A 460 6.51 3.91 -7.99
C GLU A 460 6.69 3.64 -6.50
N SER A 461 6.17 2.52 -6.01
CA SER A 461 6.23 2.18 -4.59
C SER A 461 7.23 1.05 -4.32
N GLY A 462 7.97 1.14 -3.21
CA GLY A 462 8.78 0.03 -2.72
C GLY A 462 7.95 -1.22 -2.44
N TYR A 463 6.70 -1.06 -2.03
CA TYR A 463 5.78 -2.15 -1.75
C TYR A 463 5.41 -2.92 -3.02
N GLU A 464 5.17 -2.24 -4.14
CA GLU A 464 4.89 -2.87 -5.44
C GLU A 464 6.07 -3.70 -5.94
N ASN A 465 7.30 -3.21 -5.74
CA ASN A 465 8.52 -3.93 -6.12
C ASN A 465 8.75 -5.22 -5.32
N PHE A 466 8.20 -5.28 -4.09
CA PHE A 466 8.29 -6.44 -3.20
C PHE A 466 6.96 -7.14 -3.01
N ASP A 467 5.96 -6.86 -3.85
CA ASP A 467 4.56 -7.19 -3.58
C ASP A 467 4.35 -8.67 -3.20
N VAL A 468 4.71 -9.58 -4.11
CA VAL A 468 4.66 -11.04 -3.87
C VAL A 468 5.49 -11.46 -2.65
N LEU A 469 6.66 -10.85 -2.43
CA LEU A 469 7.52 -11.18 -1.28
C LEU A 469 6.99 -10.63 0.05
N LEU A 470 6.07 -9.68 0.01
CA LEU A 470 5.35 -9.11 1.15
C LEU A 470 3.96 -9.73 1.31
N GLY A 471 3.62 -10.76 0.54
CA GLY A 471 2.36 -11.50 0.65
C GLY A 471 1.26 -11.10 -0.32
N GLY A 472 1.56 -10.22 -1.29
CA GLY A 472 0.70 -9.92 -2.44
C GLY A 472 0.65 -11.05 -3.48
N ILE A 473 0.10 -10.76 -4.66
CA ILE A 473 -0.12 -11.74 -5.73
C ILE A 473 0.30 -11.18 -7.09
N ASP A 474 0.76 -12.04 -7.99
CA ASP A 474 1.01 -11.67 -9.40
C ASP A 474 -0.13 -12.13 -10.33
N SER A 475 -1.20 -12.69 -9.75
CA SER A 475 -2.38 -13.27 -10.42
C SER A 475 -2.09 -14.48 -11.33
N SER A 476 -0.83 -14.86 -11.47
CA SER A 476 -0.33 -15.84 -12.44
C SER A 476 0.27 -17.06 -11.73
N ALA A 477 1.46 -16.91 -11.15
CA ALA A 477 2.15 -17.96 -10.40
C ALA A 477 1.74 -17.95 -8.92
N VAL A 478 1.50 -16.76 -8.36
CA VAL A 478 1.00 -16.56 -7.00
C VAL A 478 -0.41 -15.98 -7.12
N THR A 479 -1.40 -16.76 -6.71
CA THR A 479 -2.83 -16.46 -6.90
C THR A 479 -3.60 -16.29 -5.60
N THR A 480 -2.91 -16.42 -4.46
CA THR A 480 -3.49 -16.28 -3.12
C THR A 480 -2.54 -15.49 -2.25
N ARG A 481 -3.07 -14.51 -1.50
CA ARG A 481 -2.28 -13.71 -0.57
C ARG A 481 -1.73 -14.56 0.58
N ALA A 482 -0.55 -14.18 1.08
CA ALA A 482 0.00 -14.78 2.29
C ALA A 482 -0.78 -14.27 3.50
N THR A 483 -1.27 -15.19 4.32
CA THR A 483 -2.06 -14.85 5.53
C THR A 483 -1.24 -14.97 6.81
N GLU A 484 0.03 -15.37 6.69
CA GLU A 484 0.98 -15.54 7.79
C GLU A 484 2.36 -15.00 7.39
N LEU A 485 3.15 -14.59 8.40
CA LEU A 485 4.51 -14.10 8.19
C LEU A 485 5.45 -15.22 7.74
N THR A 486 6.05 -15.05 6.57
CA THR A 486 7.16 -15.90 6.11
C THR A 486 8.52 -15.33 6.57
N PRO A 487 9.61 -16.13 6.60
CA PRO A 487 10.95 -15.63 6.90
C PRO A 487 11.41 -14.51 5.94
N THR A 488 11.05 -14.60 4.66
CA THR A 488 11.35 -13.58 3.65
C THR A 488 10.61 -12.28 3.96
N MET A 489 9.30 -12.36 4.22
CA MET A 489 8.47 -11.21 4.62
C MET A 489 9.06 -10.55 5.86
N THR A 490 9.39 -11.33 6.90
CA THR A 490 9.96 -10.82 8.15
C THR A 490 11.25 -10.04 7.90
N THR A 491 12.13 -10.54 7.03
CA THR A 491 13.38 -9.85 6.67
C THR A 491 13.10 -8.51 5.99
N ILE A 492 12.17 -8.49 5.02
CA ILE A 492 11.79 -7.25 4.32
C ILE A 492 11.11 -6.27 5.27
N LEU A 493 10.24 -6.72 6.16
CA LEU A 493 9.55 -5.89 7.15
C LEU A 493 10.50 -5.28 8.18
N MET A 494 11.56 -5.99 8.56
CA MET A 494 12.64 -5.44 9.38
C MET A 494 13.46 -4.37 8.63
N THR A 495 13.73 -4.58 7.34
CA THR A 495 14.32 -3.54 6.47
C THR A 495 13.38 -2.34 6.36
N HIS A 496 12.10 -2.55 6.10
CA HIS A 496 11.07 -1.51 6.06
C HIS A 496 11.05 -0.69 7.36
N ALA A 497 11.00 -1.34 8.53
CA ALA A 497 11.00 -0.65 9.81
C ALA A 497 12.29 0.18 10.02
N THR A 498 13.43 -0.38 9.62
CA THR A 498 14.75 0.28 9.72
C THR A 498 14.84 1.52 8.83
N GLU A 499 14.39 1.41 7.59
CA GLU A 499 14.50 2.47 6.59
C GLU A 499 13.42 3.54 6.73
N THR A 500 12.26 3.19 7.28
CA THR A 500 11.11 4.09 7.50
C THR A 500 11.27 4.90 8.79
N ALA A 501 11.88 4.34 9.83
CA ALA A 501 11.92 4.96 11.15
C ALA A 501 12.58 6.34 11.14
N CYS A 502 13.74 6.52 10.51
CA CYS A 502 14.41 7.82 10.56
C CYS A 502 13.67 8.91 9.77
N PRO A 503 13.30 8.70 8.48
CA PRO A 503 12.50 9.68 7.75
C PRO A 503 11.19 10.04 8.47
N ALA A 504 10.55 9.05 9.13
CA ALA A 504 9.35 9.27 9.93
C ALA A 504 9.59 10.19 11.13
N VAL A 505 10.74 10.10 11.81
CA VAL A 505 11.10 10.96 12.94
C VAL A 505 11.51 12.36 12.46
N VAL A 506 12.42 12.42 11.49
CA VAL A 506 13.03 13.68 11.04
C VAL A 506 11.98 14.63 10.51
N ARG A 507 11.01 14.15 9.71
CA ARG A 507 9.97 15.03 9.18
C ARG A 507 9.06 15.64 10.25
N GLN A 508 8.93 14.98 11.39
CA GLN A 508 8.09 15.49 12.47
C GLN A 508 8.81 16.67 13.10
N PHE A 509 10.09 16.50 13.42
CA PHE A 509 10.91 17.59 13.94
C PHE A 509 11.24 18.69 12.92
N ALA A 510 11.14 18.42 11.62
CA ALA A 510 11.24 19.44 10.56
C ALA A 510 10.06 20.43 10.57
N LYS A 511 8.97 20.15 11.30
CA LYS A 511 7.78 21.00 11.40
C LYS A 511 7.55 21.49 12.83
N PRO A 512 6.89 22.64 13.02
CA PRO A 512 6.37 23.07 14.32
C PRO A 512 5.42 22.03 14.92
N ILE A 513 5.33 21.97 16.25
CA ILE A 513 4.60 20.91 16.97
C ILE A 513 3.12 20.81 16.56
N GLU A 514 2.50 21.94 16.24
CA GLU A 514 1.11 22.07 15.78
C GLU A 514 0.85 21.50 14.37
N GLU A 515 1.89 21.30 13.57
CA GLU A 515 1.82 20.75 12.21
C GLU A 515 2.25 19.27 12.14
N ARG A 516 2.67 18.69 13.26
CA ARG A 516 3.12 17.29 13.35
C ARG A 516 1.93 16.32 13.36
N SER A 517 2.17 15.10 12.89
CA SER A 517 1.18 14.01 12.86
C SER A 517 1.45 12.89 13.88
N LEU A 518 2.65 12.83 14.46
CA LEU A 518 3.05 11.78 15.40
C LEU A 518 3.65 12.31 16.71
N PHE A 519 4.41 13.41 16.67
CA PHE A 519 5.20 13.88 17.81
C PHE A 519 4.62 15.16 18.43
N PHE A 520 3.68 14.99 19.36
CA PHE A 520 2.87 16.08 19.92
C PHE A 520 3.32 16.58 21.30
N TYR A 521 4.17 15.82 22.00
CA TYR A 521 4.53 16.11 23.40
C TYR A 521 6.01 16.43 23.60
N VAL A 522 6.83 16.33 22.55
CA VAL A 522 8.29 16.41 22.66
C VAL A 522 8.90 17.28 21.56
N GLU A 523 10.05 17.85 21.87
CA GLU A 523 10.90 18.57 20.92
C GLU A 523 12.23 17.85 20.71
N GLU A 524 12.91 18.13 19.60
CA GLU A 524 14.22 17.52 19.29
C GLU A 524 15.32 17.88 20.32
N THR A 525 15.12 18.94 21.10
CA THR A 525 16.03 19.38 22.16
C THR A 525 15.74 18.74 23.52
N MET A 526 14.62 18.01 23.64
CA MET A 526 14.13 17.50 24.92
C MET A 526 14.89 16.24 25.36
N GLN A 527 15.62 16.33 26.48
CA GLN A 527 16.29 15.20 27.12
C GLN A 527 15.64 14.88 28.49
N PRO A 528 15.62 13.59 28.91
CA PRO A 528 14.90 13.14 30.10
C PRO A 528 15.21 13.89 31.40
N LEU A 529 16.49 14.15 31.69
CA LEU A 529 16.91 14.68 32.99
C LEU A 529 16.96 16.21 33.04
N VAL A 530 16.74 16.89 31.91
CA VAL A 530 16.80 18.35 31.83
C VAL A 530 15.65 18.98 32.62
N LEU A 531 15.99 19.85 33.56
CA LEU A 531 15.06 20.70 34.31
C LEU A 531 14.85 22.06 33.64
N GLU A 532 15.91 22.58 33.03
CA GLU A 532 15.93 23.85 32.32
C GLU A 532 17.08 23.84 31.32
N SER A 533 16.85 24.37 30.13
CA SER A 533 17.88 24.53 29.12
C SER A 533 17.62 25.77 28.26
N ARG A 534 18.69 26.42 27.81
CA ARG A 534 18.59 27.57 26.92
C ARG A 534 19.74 27.59 25.93
N ALA A 535 19.40 27.78 24.66
CA ALA A 535 20.35 28.02 23.59
C ALA A 535 20.74 29.51 23.52
N TYR A 536 21.98 29.77 23.13
CA TYR A 536 22.57 31.09 22.95
C TYR A 536 23.36 31.12 21.64
N THR A 537 23.22 32.21 20.88
CA THR A 537 24.16 32.58 19.82
C THR A 537 25.24 33.47 20.44
N LEU A 538 26.49 33.00 20.39
CA LEU A 538 27.62 33.67 21.01
C LEU A 538 28.12 34.80 20.09
N ALA A 539 28.10 36.04 20.56
CA ALA A 539 28.69 37.18 19.88
C ALA A 539 30.22 37.20 20.09
N SER A 540 30.89 36.15 19.58
CA SER A 540 32.33 35.92 19.70
C SER A 540 32.86 35.44 18.35
N GLU A 541 33.83 36.15 17.78
CA GLU A 541 34.39 35.83 16.46
C GLU A 541 35.82 35.30 16.52
N THR A 542 36.55 35.60 17.60
CA THR A 542 37.93 35.16 17.81
C THR A 542 38.10 34.55 19.18
N ARG A 543 39.12 33.70 19.34
CA ARG A 543 39.43 33.05 20.62
C ARG A 543 39.51 34.01 21.81
N GLU A 544 39.97 35.24 21.59
CA GLU A 544 40.22 36.17 22.69
C GLU A 544 38.99 37.01 23.06
N ASP A 545 37.88 36.83 22.33
CA ASP A 545 36.62 37.53 22.53
C ASP A 545 35.72 36.78 23.53
N TRP A 546 36.11 36.85 24.81
CA TRP A 546 35.43 36.16 25.90
C TRP A 546 34.09 36.81 26.28
N ASN A 547 33.05 36.00 26.26
CA ASN A 547 31.68 36.34 26.56
C ASN A 547 31.18 35.52 27.77
N ILE A 548 30.25 36.09 28.54
CA ILE A 548 29.59 35.39 29.64
C ILE A 548 28.11 35.24 29.34
N ILE A 549 27.65 34.00 29.33
CA ILE A 549 26.22 33.66 29.23
C ILE A 549 25.77 33.01 30.53
N SER A 550 24.48 33.09 30.86
CA SER A 550 23.96 32.49 32.08
C SER A 550 22.52 32.02 32.01
N LEU A 551 22.24 30.89 32.67
CA LEU A 551 20.92 30.28 32.82
C LEU A 551 20.55 30.25 34.30
N SER A 552 19.31 30.62 34.65
CA SER A 552 18.84 30.60 36.03
C SER A 552 17.54 29.82 36.17
N LYS A 553 17.42 29.00 37.22
CA LYS A 553 16.23 28.19 37.51
C LYS A 553 16.04 27.98 39.02
N PRO A 554 14.81 28.06 39.55
CA PRO A 554 14.52 27.51 40.87
C PRO A 554 14.63 25.98 40.86
N ILE A 555 15.53 25.42 41.67
CA ILE A 555 15.73 23.97 41.82
C ILE A 555 15.67 23.56 43.30
N SER A 556 15.34 22.29 43.53
CA SER A 556 15.32 21.67 44.87
C SER A 556 16.68 21.05 45.23
N PRO A 557 16.95 20.84 46.55
CA PRO A 557 18.13 20.15 47.03
C PRO A 557 18.31 18.76 46.41
N GLY A 558 19.56 18.31 46.35
CA GLY A 558 19.97 17.01 45.80
C GLY A 558 21.11 17.15 44.78
N ASP A 559 21.50 16.03 44.18
CA ASP A 559 22.54 16.04 43.15
C ASP A 559 21.97 16.60 41.84
N LYS A 560 22.78 17.45 41.18
CA LYS A 560 22.42 18.11 39.91
C LYS A 560 23.61 18.07 38.97
N THR A 561 23.32 18.05 37.68
CA THR A 561 24.34 18.13 36.62
C THR A 561 24.17 19.44 35.86
N PHE A 562 25.21 20.27 35.87
CA PHE A 562 25.28 21.51 35.12
C PHE A 562 26.06 21.27 33.84
N SER A 563 25.50 21.63 32.68
CA SER A 563 26.14 21.32 31.41
C SER A 563 26.17 22.46 30.40
N LEU A 564 27.17 22.38 29.52
CA LEU A 564 27.37 23.22 28.35
C LEU A 564 27.54 22.33 27.13
N LYS A 565 26.82 22.63 26.07
CA LYS A 565 26.86 21.88 24.81
C LYS A 565 27.11 22.78 23.61
N PHE A 566 27.91 22.32 22.67
CA PHE A 566 28.11 22.99 21.38
C PHE A 566 27.13 22.46 20.32
N LEU A 567 26.32 23.35 19.72
CA LEU A 567 25.16 22.97 18.92
C LEU A 567 25.42 22.94 17.42
N ASN A 568 26.16 23.91 16.90
CA ASN A 568 26.32 24.11 15.46
C ASN A 568 27.77 23.92 15.01
N ARG A 569 28.34 22.73 15.22
CA ARG A 569 29.71 22.46 14.74
C ARG A 569 29.80 22.65 13.22
N TYR A 570 30.97 23.04 12.74
CA TYR A 570 31.27 23.07 11.31
C TYR A 570 32.74 22.75 11.09
N CYS A 571 33.02 21.92 10.09
CA CYS A 571 34.36 21.59 9.62
C CYS A 571 34.28 21.26 8.12
N ASP A 572 35.00 22.01 7.30
CA ASP A 572 35.21 21.67 5.90
C ASP A 572 36.39 20.69 5.79
N TYR A 573 36.07 19.40 5.79
CA TYR A 573 37.06 18.33 5.86
C TYR A 573 37.50 17.88 4.47
N ASP A 574 38.78 18.04 4.15
CA ASP A 574 39.37 17.69 2.85
C ASP A 574 39.82 16.23 2.72
N GLY A 575 39.54 15.40 3.73
CA GLY A 575 40.04 14.04 3.85
C GLY A 575 41.21 13.89 4.83
N VAL A 576 41.88 15.00 5.19
CA VAL A 576 43.06 15.02 6.08
C VAL A 576 42.88 15.98 7.26
N SER A 577 42.33 17.18 7.04
CA SER A 577 42.13 18.20 8.05
C SER A 577 40.91 19.07 7.78
N CYS A 578 40.43 19.78 8.80
CA CYS A 578 39.44 20.84 8.60
C CYS A 578 40.14 22.07 8.03
N ILE A 579 39.92 22.38 6.74
CA ILE A 579 40.46 23.58 6.09
C ILE A 579 39.95 24.84 6.79
N GLU A 580 38.66 24.83 7.14
CA GLU A 580 38.06 25.78 8.06
C GLU A 580 37.12 25.05 9.01
N GLN A 581 36.95 25.60 10.22
CA GLN A 581 36.05 25.04 11.22
C GLN A 581 35.53 26.12 12.15
N ARG A 582 34.40 25.82 12.79
CA ARG A 582 33.88 26.60 13.92
C ARG A 582 34.34 25.94 15.21
N THR A 583 35.13 26.67 16.01
CA THR A 583 35.67 26.16 17.28
C THR A 583 35.10 26.95 18.45
N LEU A 584 34.66 26.26 19.50
CA LEU A 584 34.23 26.87 20.75
C LEU A 584 35.29 26.61 21.84
N PHE A 585 35.49 27.58 22.72
CA PHE A 585 36.36 27.48 23.89
C PHE A 585 35.57 27.78 25.16
N LEU A 586 35.78 26.97 26.19
CA LEU A 586 35.28 27.21 27.54
C LEU A 586 36.46 27.46 28.47
N LYS A 587 36.37 28.53 29.24
CA LYS A 587 37.36 28.86 30.28
C LYS A 587 36.91 28.41 31.66
N SER A 588 35.65 28.66 32.00
CA SER A 588 35.10 28.25 33.29
C SER A 588 33.57 28.23 33.32
N LEU A 589 33.03 27.37 34.20
CA LEU A 589 31.64 27.37 34.62
C LEU A 589 31.53 27.98 36.02
N THR A 590 30.52 28.80 36.26
CA THR A 590 30.28 29.43 37.57
C THR A 590 28.86 29.11 38.02
N ILE A 591 28.73 28.39 39.13
CA ILE A 591 27.43 28.06 39.72
C ILE A 591 27.21 28.94 40.94
N SER A 592 26.14 29.74 40.93
CA SER A 592 25.77 30.63 42.02
C SER A 592 24.51 30.11 42.71
N SER A 593 24.56 29.97 44.03
CA SER A 593 23.45 29.55 44.89
C SER A 593 22.51 30.71 45.25
N PRO A 594 21.30 30.43 45.78
CA PRO A 594 20.34 31.45 46.20
C PRO A 594 20.89 32.36 47.31
N SER A 595 21.74 31.83 48.19
CA SER A 595 22.42 32.58 49.25
C SER A 595 23.62 33.42 48.76
N GLY A 596 23.96 33.34 47.48
CA GLY A 596 25.07 34.09 46.85
C GLY A 596 26.43 33.39 46.91
N LEU A 597 26.51 32.15 47.42
CA LEU A 597 27.73 31.35 47.34
C LEU A 597 28.00 30.96 45.88
N THR A 598 29.21 31.26 45.38
CA THR A 598 29.63 30.95 44.01
C THR A 598 30.69 29.86 43.98
N THR A 599 30.48 28.83 43.16
CA THR A 599 31.48 27.81 42.84
C THR A 599 31.94 28.00 41.41
N LYS A 600 33.20 28.42 41.23
CA LYS A 600 33.84 28.54 39.92
C LYS A 600 34.63 27.26 39.62
N VAL A 601 34.34 26.63 38.50
CA VAL A 601 34.95 25.38 38.00
C VAL A 601 35.71 25.72 36.73
N GLN A 602 37.04 25.64 36.78
CA GLN A 602 37.90 25.93 35.63
C GLN A 602 37.79 24.81 34.59
N ALA A 603 38.04 25.12 33.32
CA ALA A 603 37.96 24.15 32.23
C ALA A 603 38.86 22.90 32.41
N ALA A 604 39.99 23.05 33.10
CA ALA A 604 40.91 21.97 33.44
C ALA A 604 40.60 21.25 34.76
N ASP A 605 39.49 21.59 35.44
CA ASP A 605 39.12 21.01 36.73
C ASP A 605 38.75 19.52 36.57
N PRO A 606 39.25 18.61 37.43
CA PRO A 606 38.96 17.17 37.32
C PRO A 606 37.49 16.80 37.54
N ARG A 607 36.66 17.73 38.06
CA ARG A 607 35.21 17.54 38.17
C ARG A 607 34.48 17.64 36.83
N ILE A 608 35.12 18.17 35.79
CA ILE A 608 34.55 18.23 34.46
C ILE A 608 34.53 16.84 33.82
N ARG A 609 33.34 16.41 33.41
CA ARG A 609 33.13 15.26 32.53
C ARG A 609 32.84 15.75 31.12
N VAL A 610 33.45 15.10 30.13
CA VAL A 610 33.18 15.38 28.71
C VAL A 610 32.43 14.20 28.11
N ILE A 611 31.28 14.49 27.51
CA ILE A 611 30.45 13.53 26.77
C ILE A 611 30.55 13.83 25.28
N GLY A 612 30.97 12.84 24.49
CA GLY A 612 31.25 12.99 23.06
C GLY A 612 32.75 12.84 22.75
N ARG A 613 33.18 13.26 21.56
CA ARG A 613 34.56 13.12 21.08
C ARG A 613 35.18 14.49 20.78
N TYR A 614 36.50 14.51 20.62
CA TYR A 614 37.28 15.67 20.18
C TYR A 614 37.09 16.96 20.98
N CYS A 615 36.82 16.81 22.28
CA CYS A 615 36.81 17.90 23.23
C CYS A 615 37.80 17.64 24.33
N SER A 616 38.74 18.56 24.48
CA SER A 616 39.86 18.41 25.39
C SER A 616 40.39 19.77 25.83
N VAL A 617 40.97 19.79 27.02
CA VAL A 617 41.75 20.92 27.50
C VAL A 617 42.95 21.10 26.59
N ASP A 618 43.12 22.30 26.04
CA ASP A 618 44.25 22.63 25.19
C ASP A 618 45.45 23.14 25.99
N TRP A 619 46.50 23.54 25.29
CA TRP A 619 47.76 23.97 25.88
C TRP A 619 47.67 25.29 26.68
N GLN A 620 46.60 26.07 26.52
CA GLN A 620 46.35 27.28 27.32
C GLN A 620 45.52 26.99 28.58
N GLY A 621 45.02 25.76 28.73
CA GLY A 621 44.18 25.36 29.86
C GLY A 621 42.69 25.59 29.63
N ASP A 622 42.29 26.00 28.43
CA ASP A 622 40.88 26.15 28.04
C ASP A 622 40.35 24.85 27.44
N MET A 623 39.07 24.55 27.65
CA MET A 623 38.42 23.40 27.03
C MET A 623 38.05 23.77 25.59
N ARG A 624 38.72 23.15 24.62
CA ARG A 624 38.44 23.32 23.20
C ARG A 624 37.41 22.30 22.75
N PHE A 625 36.38 22.76 22.05
CA PHE A 625 35.34 21.95 21.44
C PHE A 625 35.66 21.77 19.95
N GLY A 626 36.21 20.60 19.58
CA GLY A 626 36.42 20.22 18.18
C GLY A 626 35.21 19.50 17.55
N ASP A 627 34.17 19.23 18.33
CA ASP A 627 32.96 18.51 17.92
C ASP A 627 31.76 18.90 18.81
N SER A 628 30.55 18.37 18.53
CA SER A 628 29.30 18.59 19.28
C SER A 628 29.25 17.89 20.65
N CYS A 629 30.33 17.97 21.41
CA CYS A 629 30.42 17.39 22.74
C CYS A 629 29.68 18.24 23.79
N THR A 630 29.51 17.66 24.97
CA THR A 630 28.90 18.27 26.14
C THR A 630 29.89 18.23 27.30
N VAL A 631 30.10 19.36 27.96
CA VAL A 631 30.84 19.48 29.22
C VAL A 631 29.85 19.47 30.36
N GLU A 632 30.09 18.63 31.36
CA GLU A 632 29.21 18.42 32.51
C GLU A 632 29.98 18.54 33.81
N VAL A 633 29.33 19.10 34.84
CA VAL A 633 29.82 19.12 36.22
C VAL A 633 28.69 18.71 37.14
N ASP A 634 28.94 17.67 37.93
CA ASP A 634 28.01 17.19 38.95
C ASP A 634 28.27 17.92 40.27
N LEU A 635 27.23 18.50 40.87
CA LEU A 635 27.28 19.19 42.16
C LEU A 635 26.04 18.88 42.99
N SER A 636 26.24 18.60 44.28
CA SER A 636 25.16 18.53 45.26
C SER A 636 24.73 19.94 45.67
N VAL A 637 23.44 20.24 45.50
CA VAL A 637 22.85 21.50 45.97
C VAL A 637 22.08 21.28 47.28
N SER A 638 22.27 22.18 48.25
CA SER A 638 21.73 22.04 49.62
C SER A 638 20.53 22.95 49.91
N GLU A 639 20.30 23.98 49.10
CA GLU A 639 19.25 24.98 49.31
C GLU A 639 18.17 24.85 48.22
N THR A 640 16.93 25.19 48.56
CA THR A 640 15.89 25.39 47.54
C THR A 640 15.94 26.85 47.08
N GLY A 641 15.92 27.09 45.76
CA GLY A 641 15.84 28.45 45.23
C GLY A 641 16.48 28.60 43.86
N ASN A 642 16.65 29.85 43.42
CA ASN A 642 17.23 30.17 42.12
C ASN A 642 18.75 29.94 42.13
N TYR A 643 19.17 28.93 41.38
CA TYR A 643 20.58 28.73 41.03
C TYR A 643 20.86 29.32 39.65
N THR A 644 22.03 29.96 39.51
CA THR A 644 22.50 30.52 38.23
C THR A 644 23.75 29.78 37.76
N LEU A 645 23.67 29.18 36.58
CA LEU A 645 24.80 28.62 35.83
C LEU A 645 25.32 29.68 34.85
N GLY A 646 26.53 30.18 35.08
CA GLY A 646 27.26 31.03 34.13
C GLY A 646 28.35 30.24 33.41
N ALA A 647 28.62 30.58 32.15
CA ALA A 647 29.74 30.03 31.39
C ALA A 647 30.54 31.17 30.73
N GLU A 648 31.86 31.15 30.88
CA GLU A 648 32.82 32.06 30.24
C GLU A 648 33.36 31.39 28.98
N LEU A 649 32.96 31.88 27.80
CA LEU A 649 33.12 31.24 26.49
C LEU A 649 33.72 32.17 25.45
N SER A 650 34.42 31.64 24.47
CA SER A 650 34.79 32.33 23.23
C SER A 650 34.69 31.39 22.03
N ALA A 651 34.71 31.91 20.82
CA ALA A 651 34.65 31.11 19.60
C ALA A 651 35.53 31.65 18.49
N GLU A 652 36.00 30.76 17.61
CA GLU A 652 36.61 31.10 16.33
C GLU A 652 35.65 30.76 15.20
N ILE A 653 35.30 31.76 14.38
CA ILE A 653 34.41 31.57 13.23
C ILE A 653 35.19 31.14 11.99
N PRO A 654 34.61 30.27 11.14
CA PRO A 654 35.21 29.87 9.87
C PRO A 654 35.21 31.05 8.89
N ALA A 655 36.31 31.24 8.17
CA ALA A 655 36.54 32.44 7.35
C ALA A 655 35.64 32.52 6.09
N LEU A 656 35.26 31.39 5.49
CA LEU A 656 34.43 31.34 4.29
C LEU A 656 32.97 31.11 4.65
N LYS A 657 32.67 30.09 5.46
CA LYS A 657 31.28 29.77 5.83
C LYS A 657 30.66 30.82 6.76
N GLY A 658 31.46 31.46 7.60
CA GLY A 658 30.99 32.38 8.64
C GLY A 658 30.05 31.72 9.67
N GLY A 659 29.19 32.53 10.27
CA GLY A 659 28.18 32.08 11.25
C GLY A 659 28.73 31.93 12.67
N LEU A 660 28.02 32.53 13.63
CA LEU A 660 28.39 32.53 15.05
C LEU A 660 28.23 31.16 15.70
N ALA A 661 28.95 30.93 16.80
CA ALA A 661 28.82 29.70 17.58
C ALA A 661 27.50 29.68 18.37
N GLU A 662 26.83 28.54 18.35
CA GLU A 662 25.62 28.29 19.11
C GLU A 662 25.89 27.26 20.20
N VAL A 663 25.46 27.59 21.42
CA VAL A 663 25.68 26.75 22.59
C VAL A 663 24.40 26.60 23.39
N SER A 664 24.28 25.50 24.14
CA SER A 664 23.20 25.32 25.11
C SER A 664 23.78 25.17 26.51
N LEU A 665 23.21 25.92 27.46
CA LEU A 665 23.37 25.64 28.88
C LEU A 665 22.19 24.81 29.36
N SER A 666 22.43 23.86 30.27
CA SER A 666 21.34 23.16 30.94
C SER A 666 21.64 22.80 32.38
N ILE A 667 20.57 22.69 33.17
CA ILE A 667 20.57 22.20 34.54
C ILE A 667 19.73 20.93 34.55
N ASN A 668 20.29 19.84 35.06
CA ASN A 668 19.71 18.51 34.98
C ASN A 668 19.58 17.89 36.37
N GLU A 669 18.58 17.03 36.55
CA GLU A 669 18.55 16.07 37.64
C GLU A 669 19.70 15.08 37.51
N ASN A 670 20.35 14.74 38.62
CA ASN A 670 21.34 13.67 38.66
C ASN A 670 20.74 12.47 39.40
N THR A 671 19.86 11.75 38.70
CA THR A 671 19.14 10.58 39.21
C THR A 671 19.07 9.50 38.13
N ASP A 672 18.66 8.28 38.50
CA ASP A 672 18.40 7.24 37.51
C ASP A 672 17.26 7.67 36.57
N VAL A 673 17.59 7.75 35.27
CA VAL A 673 16.68 8.18 34.20
C VAL A 673 15.39 7.37 34.16
N LEU A 674 15.42 6.09 34.53
CA LEU A 674 14.23 5.24 34.52
C LEU A 674 13.25 5.56 35.64
N SER A 675 13.74 6.12 36.75
CA SER A 675 12.92 6.54 37.90
C SER A 675 12.67 8.05 37.98
N ALA A 676 13.30 8.83 37.09
CA ALA A 676 13.20 10.28 37.08
C ALA A 676 11.77 10.78 36.78
N ASP A 677 11.31 11.77 37.56
CA ASP A 677 9.95 12.35 37.47
C ASP A 677 9.95 13.81 36.97
N THR A 678 10.89 14.14 36.07
CA THR A 678 11.00 15.47 35.47
C THR A 678 9.82 15.76 34.54
N PRO A 679 9.53 17.03 34.23
CA PRO A 679 8.56 17.38 33.19
C PRO A 679 8.86 16.69 31.84
N ASN A 680 10.14 16.60 31.47
CA ASN A 680 10.58 15.98 30.22
C ASN A 680 10.39 14.46 30.23
N SER A 681 10.69 13.75 31.33
CA SER A 681 10.48 12.31 31.41
C SER A 681 8.99 11.96 31.28
N LYS A 682 8.11 12.77 31.89
CA LYS A 682 6.64 12.65 31.74
C LYS A 682 6.20 12.88 30.29
N ALA A 683 6.72 13.93 29.65
CA ALA A 683 6.39 14.26 28.27
C ALA A 683 6.82 13.15 27.29
N ILE A 684 8.03 12.61 27.45
CA ILE A 684 8.52 11.49 26.63
C ILE A 684 7.66 10.24 26.83
N ARG A 685 7.27 9.92 28.06
CA ARG A 685 6.36 8.78 28.32
C ARG A 685 4.98 9.00 27.71
N ASN A 686 4.44 10.22 27.77
CA ASN A 686 3.19 10.57 27.08
C ASN A 686 3.32 10.42 25.56
N GLN A 687 4.45 10.83 24.98
CA GLN A 687 4.73 10.65 23.56
C GLN A 687 4.75 9.16 23.18
N ILE A 688 5.35 8.31 24.00
CA ILE A 688 5.35 6.85 23.77
C ILE A 688 3.92 6.28 23.83
N VAL A 689 3.09 6.73 24.77
CA VAL A 689 1.66 6.35 24.83
C VAL A 689 0.95 6.72 23.53
N GLU A 690 1.20 7.91 23.00
CA GLU A 690 0.61 8.37 21.75
C GLU A 690 1.08 7.54 20.54
N LEU A 691 2.37 7.17 20.50
CA LEU A 691 2.87 6.28 19.45
C LEU A 691 2.19 4.90 19.50
N PHE A 692 1.96 4.33 20.68
CA PHE A 692 1.20 3.08 20.81
C PHE A 692 -0.25 3.22 20.34
N ASP A 693 -0.90 4.34 20.64
CA ASP A 693 -2.28 4.60 20.24
C ASP A 693 -2.39 4.70 18.70
N GLN A 694 -1.52 5.50 18.07
CA GLN A 694 -1.55 5.73 16.63
C GLN A 694 -1.04 4.53 15.81
N LEU A 695 0.08 3.90 16.21
CA LEU A 695 0.73 2.85 15.40
C LEU A 695 0.16 1.46 15.69
N HIS A 696 -0.23 1.16 16.94
CA HIS A 696 -0.67 -0.17 17.37
C HIS A 696 -2.16 -0.23 17.73
N GLY A 697 -2.87 0.91 17.70
CA GLY A 697 -4.28 0.99 18.06
C GLY A 697 -4.56 0.68 19.54
N LYS A 698 -3.56 0.86 20.42
CA LYS A 698 -3.66 0.52 21.85
C LYS A 698 -3.17 1.67 22.71
N ARG A 699 -4.05 2.20 23.55
CA ARG A 699 -3.69 3.27 24.50
C ARG A 699 -3.32 2.71 25.87
N TYR A 700 -2.06 2.88 26.27
CA TYR A 700 -1.56 2.48 27.59
C TYR A 700 -1.47 3.65 28.57
N THR A 701 -1.24 3.36 29.85
CA THR A 701 -0.85 4.39 30.84
C THR A 701 0.66 4.62 30.80
N THR A 702 1.11 5.80 31.22
CA THR A 702 2.54 6.18 31.27
C THR A 702 3.39 5.29 32.19
N SER A 703 2.75 4.62 33.15
CA SER A 703 3.35 3.70 34.11
C SER A 703 3.26 2.24 33.70
N SER A 704 2.70 1.93 32.53
CA SER A 704 2.60 0.55 32.06
C SER A 704 3.98 -0.05 31.77
N THR A 705 4.07 -1.38 31.86
CA THR A 705 5.29 -2.12 31.52
C THR A 705 5.73 -1.87 30.08
N ASN A 706 4.78 -1.82 29.14
CA ASN A 706 5.06 -1.61 27.71
C ASN A 706 5.66 -0.22 27.46
N VAL A 707 5.09 0.84 28.07
CA VAL A 707 5.65 2.20 27.96
C VAL A 707 7.02 2.28 28.61
N THR A 708 7.22 1.59 29.73
CA THR A 708 8.52 1.56 30.42
C THR A 708 9.60 0.88 29.58
N GLN A 709 9.31 -0.25 28.94
CA GLN A 709 10.25 -0.93 28.03
C GLN A 709 10.65 -0.06 26.84
N VAL A 710 9.69 0.64 26.22
CA VAL A 710 10.02 1.56 25.11
C VAL A 710 10.81 2.77 25.60
N TYR A 711 10.51 3.26 26.80
CA TYR A 711 11.28 4.34 27.42
C TYR A 711 12.73 3.91 27.72
N GLU A 712 12.95 2.65 28.10
CA GLU A 712 14.30 2.06 28.22
C GLU A 712 15.03 2.04 26.87
N ILE A 713 14.35 1.66 25.77
CA ILE A 713 14.92 1.70 24.41
C ILE A 713 15.34 3.14 24.05
N PHE A 714 14.47 4.12 24.28
CA PHE A 714 14.76 5.53 24.05
C PHE A 714 16.02 5.97 24.81
N ASN A 715 16.08 5.70 26.12
CA ASN A 715 17.21 6.09 26.95
C ASN A 715 18.51 5.37 26.57
N ALA A 716 18.45 4.08 26.25
CA ALA A 716 19.60 3.30 25.80
C ALA A 716 20.18 3.88 24.49
N ALA A 717 19.32 4.24 23.54
CA ALA A 717 19.72 4.87 22.29
C ALA A 717 20.29 6.29 22.52
N LEU A 718 19.65 7.09 23.37
CA LEU A 718 20.12 8.43 23.74
C LEU A 718 21.53 8.39 24.36
N MET A 719 21.79 7.46 25.27
CA MET A 719 23.12 7.26 25.87
C MET A 719 24.18 6.81 24.86
N LYS A 720 23.78 6.09 23.80
CA LYS A 720 24.68 5.65 22.73
C LYS A 720 24.96 6.75 21.70
N GLY A 721 24.05 7.72 21.55
CA GLY A 721 24.13 8.84 20.60
C GLY A 721 25.52 9.48 20.46
N PRO A 722 26.17 9.93 21.54
CA PRO A 722 27.51 10.56 21.48
C PRO A 722 28.61 9.69 20.88
N SER A 723 28.42 8.36 20.84
CA SER A 723 29.33 7.41 20.23
C SER A 723 28.89 6.97 18.82
N ALA A 724 27.62 7.18 18.48
CA ALA A 724 27.01 6.80 17.20
C ALA A 724 27.24 7.85 16.11
N HIS A 725 27.15 9.14 16.46
CA HIS A 725 27.44 10.25 15.55
C HIS A 725 27.85 11.53 16.28
N SER A 726 28.41 12.47 15.53
CA SER A 726 28.96 13.75 15.98
C SER A 726 27.97 14.91 15.83
N GLY A 727 26.72 14.69 16.26
CA GLY A 727 25.64 15.69 16.13
C GLY A 727 25.02 15.83 14.74
N ILE A 728 25.52 15.12 13.72
CA ILE A 728 24.83 14.93 12.43
C ILE A 728 24.54 13.43 12.23
N PHE A 729 23.27 13.07 12.07
CA PHE A 729 22.84 11.68 11.99
C PHE A 729 22.90 11.14 10.54
N HIS A 730 24.12 10.99 10.00
CA HIS A 730 24.35 10.58 8.59
C HIS A 730 23.77 9.22 8.19
N GLN A 731 23.52 8.33 9.15
CA GLN A 731 22.88 7.04 8.88
C GLN A 731 21.37 7.19 8.62
N CYS A 732 20.80 8.37 8.84
CA CYS A 732 19.44 8.70 8.44
C CYS A 732 19.34 8.91 6.93
N ASN A 733 19.06 7.83 6.19
CA ASN A 733 18.94 7.93 4.74
C ASN A 733 17.56 8.46 4.32
N LEU A 734 17.48 9.77 4.05
CA LEU A 734 16.25 10.44 3.64
C LEU A 734 15.72 9.98 2.27
N TRP A 735 16.59 9.44 1.40
CA TRP A 735 16.20 8.95 0.07
C TRP A 735 15.30 7.70 0.12
N ASN A 736 15.25 7.01 1.26
CA ASN A 736 14.32 5.91 1.46
C ASN A 736 12.86 6.39 1.53
N ASP A 737 12.63 7.69 1.62
CA ASP A 737 11.32 8.31 1.45
C ASP A 737 11.27 9.07 0.12
N GLY A 738 10.51 8.53 -0.83
CA GLY A 738 10.43 9.04 -2.19
C GLY A 738 9.82 10.42 -2.35
N LEU A 739 9.21 10.96 -1.29
CA LEU A 739 8.53 12.25 -1.28
C LEU A 739 9.12 13.21 -0.24
N PHE A 740 10.25 12.86 0.41
CA PHE A 740 10.77 13.60 1.55
C PHE A 740 11.01 15.08 1.21
N HIS A 741 11.78 15.33 0.15
CA HIS A 741 12.13 16.69 -0.27
C HIS A 741 10.92 17.43 -0.80
N ASP A 742 10.07 16.78 -1.60
CA ASP A 742 8.86 17.36 -2.19
C ASP A 742 7.86 17.86 -1.13
N GLU A 743 7.89 17.31 0.08
CA GLU A 743 6.98 17.64 1.17
C GLU A 743 7.57 18.53 2.26
N ASN A 744 8.89 18.69 2.29
CA ASN A 744 9.59 19.46 3.32
C ASN A 744 10.39 20.64 2.76
N LEU A 745 10.50 20.77 1.43
CA LEU A 745 11.14 21.90 0.76
C LEU A 745 10.17 22.59 -0.20
N THR A 746 10.41 23.87 -0.45
CA THR A 746 9.69 24.63 -1.48
C THR A 746 10.16 24.21 -2.88
N GLN A 747 9.29 24.39 -3.88
CA GLN A 747 9.65 24.13 -5.28
C GLN A 747 10.85 24.96 -5.76
N LYS A 748 11.07 26.15 -5.17
CA LYS A 748 12.23 26.99 -5.48
C LYS A 748 13.53 26.37 -4.98
N GLU A 749 13.51 25.75 -3.80
CA GLU A 749 14.66 25.05 -3.22
C GLU A 749 14.94 23.76 -3.97
N ILE A 750 13.91 22.98 -4.29
CA ILE A 750 14.06 21.75 -5.09
C ILE A 750 14.67 22.06 -6.46
N ALA A 751 14.22 23.14 -7.12
CA ALA A 751 14.75 23.56 -8.40
C ALA A 751 16.24 23.96 -8.37
N THR A 752 16.86 24.16 -7.21
CA THR A 752 18.31 24.43 -7.14
C THR A 752 19.16 23.19 -7.35
N PHE A 753 18.60 21.99 -7.13
CA PHE A 753 19.34 20.73 -7.24
C PHE A 753 18.68 19.69 -8.15
N ARG A 754 17.37 19.72 -8.36
CA ARG A 754 16.64 18.70 -9.14
C ARG A 754 16.31 19.20 -10.54
N THR A 755 16.60 18.38 -11.55
CA THR A 755 16.33 18.68 -12.96
C THR A 755 15.62 17.53 -13.67
N VAL A 756 14.69 17.87 -14.58
CA VAL A 756 14.04 16.89 -15.46
C VAL A 756 14.96 16.58 -16.62
N GLN A 757 15.20 15.30 -16.89
CA GLN A 757 16.06 14.89 -17.98
C GLN A 757 15.33 14.98 -19.32
N PRO A 758 15.91 15.63 -20.36
CA PRO A 758 15.28 15.73 -21.66
C PRO A 758 14.94 14.35 -22.23
N ASN A 759 13.73 14.21 -22.78
CA ASN A 759 13.19 13.00 -23.40
C ASN A 759 13.12 11.76 -22.48
N ASN A 760 13.23 11.95 -21.17
CA ASN A 760 13.22 10.88 -20.18
C ASN A 760 12.17 11.17 -19.09
N ASP A 761 11.66 10.11 -18.47
CA ASP A 761 10.69 10.21 -17.38
C ASP A 761 11.35 9.97 -16.01
N TRP A 762 12.44 10.69 -15.74
CA TRP A 762 13.12 10.65 -14.45
C TRP A 762 13.84 11.98 -14.10
N TYR A 763 14.01 12.23 -12.80
CA TYR A 763 14.73 13.37 -12.24
C TYR A 763 16.20 13.05 -11.97
N SER A 764 17.06 14.06 -12.15
CA SER A 764 18.46 14.04 -11.73
C SER A 764 18.71 15.09 -10.65
N ASP A 765 19.32 14.68 -9.54
CA ASP A 765 19.60 15.54 -8.40
C ASP A 765 21.12 15.83 -8.30
N ASP A 766 21.50 17.10 -8.18
CA ASP A 766 22.85 17.53 -7.79
C ASP A 766 23.04 17.29 -6.29
N TRP A 767 23.82 16.27 -5.97
CA TRP A 767 24.01 15.80 -4.60
C TRP A 767 24.73 16.81 -3.70
N GLU A 768 25.61 17.66 -4.23
CA GLU A 768 26.35 18.65 -3.43
C GLU A 768 25.47 19.81 -3.02
N VAL A 769 24.64 20.31 -3.95
CA VAL A 769 23.68 21.38 -3.64
C VAL A 769 22.62 20.86 -2.66
N ARG A 770 22.13 19.64 -2.88
CA ARG A 770 21.13 19.00 -2.03
C ARG A 770 21.63 18.70 -0.61
N ARG A 771 22.93 18.41 -0.45
CA ARG A 771 23.56 18.13 0.85
C ARG A 771 23.35 19.24 1.88
N VAL A 772 23.21 20.49 1.44
CA VAL A 772 22.96 21.63 2.33
C VAL A 772 21.63 21.46 3.07
N PHE A 773 20.57 21.06 2.37
CA PHE A 773 19.26 20.80 2.95
C PHE A 773 19.25 19.52 3.79
N ASP A 774 19.85 18.43 3.27
CA ASP A 774 19.93 17.16 3.99
C ASP A 774 20.61 17.32 5.36
N HIS A 775 21.67 18.15 5.45
CA HIS A 775 22.37 18.41 6.71
C HIS A 775 21.48 19.08 7.77
N GLU A 776 20.58 19.98 7.39
CA GLU A 776 19.67 20.64 8.33
C GLU A 776 18.69 19.62 8.92
N PHE A 777 18.11 18.77 8.08
CA PHE A 777 17.21 17.70 8.52
C PHE A 777 17.91 16.68 9.42
N MET A 778 19.13 16.27 9.06
CA MET A 778 19.92 15.29 9.80
C MET A 778 20.64 15.85 11.04
N ALA A 779 20.58 17.16 11.29
CA ALA A 779 21.17 17.75 12.49
C ALA A 779 20.48 17.18 13.74
N ASP A 780 21.27 16.54 14.61
CA ASP A 780 20.80 15.91 15.84
C ASP A 780 21.81 16.14 16.97
N PRO A 781 22.07 17.40 17.36
CA PRO A 781 23.06 17.70 18.39
C PRO A 781 22.67 17.05 19.72
N PHE A 782 21.38 16.92 20.04
CA PHE A 782 20.89 16.33 21.30
C PHE A 782 20.74 14.81 21.27
N TYR A 783 21.00 14.17 20.13
CA TYR A 783 20.85 12.71 19.92
C TYR A 783 19.40 12.21 20.04
N SER A 784 18.43 13.11 20.03
CA SER A 784 17.01 12.83 20.20
C SER A 784 16.42 12.21 18.94
N LYS A 785 16.81 12.65 17.75
CA LYS A 785 16.34 12.03 16.48
C LYS A 785 16.83 10.59 16.40
N TYR A 786 18.08 10.33 16.79
CA TYR A 786 18.63 8.99 16.91
C TYR A 786 17.85 8.12 17.91
N ALA A 787 17.57 8.64 19.10
CA ALA A 787 16.83 7.93 20.13
C ALA A 787 15.38 7.60 19.72
N TRP A 788 14.68 8.57 19.12
CA TRP A 788 13.33 8.37 18.60
C TRP A 788 13.30 7.45 17.37
N THR A 789 14.37 7.42 16.57
CA THR A 789 14.49 6.46 15.47
C THR A 789 14.50 5.04 16.00
N ALA A 790 15.24 4.75 17.09
CA ALA A 790 15.23 3.43 17.72
C ALA A 790 13.84 3.04 18.24
N VAL A 791 13.11 3.99 18.84
CA VAL A 791 11.71 3.78 19.26
C VAL A 791 10.81 3.49 18.06
N MET A 792 10.92 4.26 16.98
CA MET A 792 10.12 4.06 15.77
C MET A 792 10.43 2.73 15.09
N MET A 793 11.69 2.27 15.07
CA MET A 793 12.04 0.93 14.57
C MET A 793 11.31 -0.17 15.36
N TYR A 794 11.26 -0.05 16.70
CA TYR A 794 10.49 -0.96 17.54
C TYR A 794 9.00 -0.91 17.19
N MET A 795 8.43 0.29 17.07
CA MET A 795 7.00 0.44 16.78
C MET A 795 6.62 -0.15 15.42
N LEU A 796 7.42 0.10 14.38
CA LEU A 796 7.15 -0.34 13.01
C LEU A 796 7.43 -1.83 12.77
N SER A 797 8.29 -2.46 13.58
CA SER A 797 8.57 -3.91 13.50
C SER A 797 7.65 -4.75 14.41
N HIS A 798 6.84 -4.11 15.25
CA HIS A 798 5.99 -4.80 16.20
C HIS A 798 4.82 -5.53 15.51
N TYR A 799 4.42 -6.68 16.07
CA TYR A 799 3.30 -7.48 15.57
C TYR A 799 2.01 -6.66 15.37
N ASP A 800 1.67 -5.81 16.33
CA ASP A 800 0.46 -4.96 16.29
C ASP A 800 0.51 -3.86 15.21
N TYR A 801 1.69 -3.53 14.66
CA TYR A 801 1.77 -2.61 13.52
C TYR A 801 1.42 -3.33 12.21
N LEU A 802 1.89 -4.57 12.09
CA LEU A 802 1.75 -5.42 10.90
C LEU A 802 0.38 -6.12 10.80
N HIS A 803 -0.42 -6.11 11.86
CA HIS A 803 -1.71 -6.80 11.90
C HIS A 803 -2.85 -5.90 12.39
N GLU A 804 -4.07 -6.11 11.87
CA GLU A 804 -5.31 -5.41 12.26
C GLU A 804 -6.47 -6.32 12.61
#